data_AF-A0A926PGC7-F1
#
_entry.id   AF-A0A926PGC7-F1
#
_cell.length_a   1.000
_cell.length_b   1.000
_cell.length_c   1.000
_cell.angle_alpha   90.00
_cell.angle_beta   90.00
_cell.angle_gamma   90.00
#
_symmetry.space_group_name_H-M   'P 1'
#
loop_
_entity.id
_entity.type
_entity.pdbx_description
1 polymer ?
#
loop_
_entity_poly.entity_id
_entity_poly.type
_entity_poly.pdbx_seq_one_letter_code
_entity_poly.pdbx_strand_id
1 'polypeptide(L)'
;MNMSVFTTQCSLSASEETRQYFWELMEKHTLLVNELLEKIAQHPQFQEWQKKGAISRNPVRGILAPLKENPRYAGLPGRFYTSAELISCYTYKSWLALQKERQLQLIGKKRWLQAVESEFELLATTNFSPDKVRVKAREIQNKAIQKLNGRGKKHKALDLKIVLEMHDETAEAPLSRRAINHLLINNLKISEKEQNLEKLSERLDKKRKEIERIEDQLISRLPKGRDPTEQRYLETLCHITALPELRDNPEKLAVELETLTVQQQLPLLKELPYPIQFGSTGDLYWSVETQDTSNPFDAENGIHQELPKSKKRQKKRCKRPEERICVRFKGTKDHTFKIQCDRRQLSIFRQFLIDYQTHQELPDEERFSEGLFALRSACLIWRKDDSRHGSNKKRTTDNQEDQLKPWNNHRLYLHCNVDRQLLTAEGTEQVREAKKKAVIKTLNKTLGKEKLQDLELEQLGLTKAQIESLAKKSSTLNYLEKNSPPLRPNAKPYEGQPHIIVGVSFSRHEPVAIAVVDVEREEVLECQSAKELLNRGEAQYIWRNGKKEPLIKDGTEQRHPNGGKLYIRKGKRVRRKPYRLVQQLHQRHQQNSQRRSEEQKQDRYRSSNSDSNLGLYVERLIASEIVELALQRKAGTIAIPQLQGIRESVESDIRARAERLFPNEKERQKEYAKDYRSSFHRWSYNRLSECIKECASKEGIAVVVRQQSSVGELEQKAIAIALSSSNVKIS
;
A
#
# COMPACT_ATOMS: atom_id res chain seq x y z
N MET A 1 5.40 -10.54 -7.74
CA MET A 1 5.95 -9.16 -7.83
C MET A 1 6.54 -8.84 -6.48
N ASN A 2 7.85 -9.01 -6.29
CA ASN A 2 8.52 -8.62 -5.05
C ASN A 2 8.50 -7.09 -4.96
N MET A 3 7.90 -6.56 -3.89
CA MET A 3 7.95 -5.14 -3.56
C MET A 3 9.35 -4.83 -3.03
N SER A 4 10.35 -4.71 -3.91
CA SER A 4 11.73 -4.35 -3.51
C SER A 4 11.86 -2.88 -3.10
N VAL A 5 10.90 -2.03 -3.49
CA VAL A 5 10.93 -0.59 -3.24
C VAL A 5 10.08 -0.22 -2.02
N PHE A 6 10.65 0.55 -1.10
CA PHE A 6 9.94 1.14 0.04
C PHE A 6 10.15 2.64 0.12
N THR A 7 9.23 3.35 0.79
CA THR A 7 9.32 4.81 0.97
C THR A 7 9.87 5.15 2.36
N THR A 8 10.92 5.97 2.41
CA THR A 8 11.39 6.63 3.64
C THR A 8 11.05 8.12 3.59
N GLN A 9 10.78 8.73 4.73
CA GLN A 9 10.46 10.16 4.83
C GLN A 9 11.36 10.85 5.85
N CYS A 10 11.76 12.08 5.58
CA CYS A 10 12.49 12.93 6.53
C CYS A 10 11.97 14.37 6.46
N SER A 11 12.11 15.12 7.55
CA SER A 11 11.82 16.55 7.54
C SER A 11 13.06 17.33 7.09
N LEU A 12 12.82 18.42 6.35
CA LEU A 12 13.88 19.30 5.89
C LEU A 12 13.90 20.57 6.76
N SER A 13 15.11 21.04 7.07
CA SER A 13 15.32 22.33 7.74
C SER A 13 16.19 23.24 6.88
N ALA A 14 15.78 24.49 6.73
CA ALA A 14 16.45 25.52 5.96
C ALA A 14 16.17 26.90 6.58
N SER A 15 16.85 27.94 6.08
CA SER A 15 16.56 29.33 6.46
C SER A 15 15.10 29.68 6.14
N GLU A 16 14.58 30.73 6.80
CA GLU A 16 13.22 31.21 6.52
C GLU A 16 13.04 31.65 5.08
N GLU A 17 14.01 32.40 4.53
CA GLU A 17 14.04 32.84 3.13
C GLU A 17 13.91 31.66 2.16
N THR A 18 14.66 30.57 2.40
CA THR A 18 14.57 29.37 1.56
C THR A 18 13.19 28.70 1.66
N ARG A 19 12.58 28.68 2.85
CA ARG A 19 11.25 28.10 3.06
C ARG A 19 10.17 28.92 2.37
N GLN A 20 10.24 30.25 2.45
CA GLN A 20 9.34 31.17 1.78
C GLN A 20 9.46 31.02 0.25
N TYR A 21 10.68 31.06 -0.29
CA TYR A 21 10.92 30.89 -1.72
C TYR A 21 10.35 29.57 -2.27
N PHE A 22 10.56 28.46 -1.55
CA PHE A 22 10.00 27.16 -1.95
C PHE A 22 8.48 27.09 -1.83
N TRP A 23 7.89 27.80 -0.85
CA TRP A 23 6.44 27.89 -0.74
C TRP A 23 5.85 28.59 -1.96
N GLU A 24 6.35 29.79 -2.30
CA GLU A 24 5.91 30.57 -3.48
C GLU A 24 6.11 29.81 -4.80
N LEU A 25 7.24 29.12 -4.97
CA LEU A 25 7.46 28.26 -6.14
C LEU A 25 6.45 27.11 -6.23
N MET A 26 6.12 26.47 -5.09
CA MET A 26 5.17 25.37 -5.04
C MET A 26 3.73 25.83 -5.27
N GLU A 27 3.37 27.04 -4.85
CA GLU A 27 2.11 27.69 -5.20
C GLU A 27 2.01 27.94 -6.71
N LYS A 28 3.02 28.58 -7.32
CA LYS A 28 3.07 28.79 -8.78
C LYS A 28 2.97 27.46 -9.56
N HIS A 29 3.68 26.43 -9.12
CA HIS A 29 3.57 25.08 -9.69
C HIS A 29 2.17 24.49 -9.52
N THR A 30 1.51 24.74 -8.40
CA THR A 30 0.14 24.26 -8.18
C THR A 30 -0.85 24.93 -9.13
N LEU A 31 -0.71 26.24 -9.34
CA LEU A 31 -1.51 26.98 -10.32
C LEU A 31 -1.27 26.46 -11.74
N LEU A 32 -0.02 26.15 -12.10
CA LEU A 32 0.31 25.53 -13.39
C LEU A 32 -0.37 24.16 -13.56
N VAL A 33 -0.35 23.32 -12.52
CA VAL A 33 -1.03 22.02 -12.54
C VAL A 33 -2.53 22.20 -12.73
N ASN A 34 -3.15 23.17 -12.04
CA ASN A 34 -4.58 23.44 -12.18
C ASN A 34 -4.95 23.85 -13.62
N GLU A 35 -4.21 24.80 -14.20
CA GLU A 35 -4.46 25.23 -15.59
C GLU A 35 -4.23 24.09 -16.57
N LEU A 36 -3.22 23.25 -16.34
CA LEU A 36 -2.95 22.07 -17.15
C LEU A 36 -4.10 21.05 -17.07
N LEU A 37 -4.67 20.82 -15.88
CA LEU A 37 -5.84 19.95 -15.72
C LEU A 37 -7.05 20.50 -16.50
N GLU A 38 -7.31 21.80 -16.43
CA GLU A 38 -8.41 22.45 -17.17
C GLU A 38 -8.22 22.34 -18.69
N LYS A 39 -7.02 22.62 -19.20
CA LYS A 39 -6.72 22.52 -20.65
C LYS A 39 -6.76 21.09 -21.19
N ILE A 40 -6.36 20.09 -20.39
CA ILE A 40 -6.49 18.68 -20.80
C ILE A 40 -7.96 18.31 -21.02
N ALA A 41 -8.87 18.80 -20.18
CA ALA A 41 -10.29 18.54 -20.32
C ALA A 41 -10.91 19.20 -21.57
N GLN A 42 -10.37 20.34 -22.01
CA GLN A 42 -10.82 21.09 -23.18
C GLN A 42 -10.24 20.56 -24.50
N HIS A 43 -9.33 19.59 -24.45
CA HIS A 43 -8.64 19.10 -25.64
C HIS A 43 -9.59 18.32 -26.58
N PRO A 44 -9.52 18.50 -27.91
CA PRO A 44 -10.42 17.82 -28.87
C PRO A 44 -10.42 16.29 -28.75
N GLN A 45 -9.25 15.69 -28.52
CA GLN A 45 -9.09 14.24 -28.35
C GLN A 45 -9.49 13.71 -26.96
N PHE A 46 -10.00 14.56 -26.07
CA PHE A 46 -10.33 14.17 -24.70
C PHE A 46 -11.35 13.02 -24.66
N GLN A 47 -12.36 13.05 -25.54
CA GLN A 47 -13.35 11.98 -25.65
C GLN A 47 -12.74 10.64 -26.09
N GLU A 48 -11.72 10.67 -26.96
CA GLU A 48 -11.00 9.45 -27.36
C GLU A 48 -10.23 8.86 -26.17
N TRP A 49 -9.61 9.71 -25.35
CA TRP A 49 -8.90 9.28 -24.16
C TRP A 49 -9.83 8.69 -23.11
N GLN A 50 -11.06 9.21 -22.99
CA GLN A 50 -12.12 8.63 -22.15
C GLN A 50 -12.48 7.22 -22.61
N LYS A 51 -12.76 7.03 -23.90
CA LYS A 51 -13.07 5.71 -24.48
C LYS A 51 -11.91 4.72 -24.29
N LYS A 52 -10.67 5.18 -24.50
CA LYS A 52 -9.46 4.35 -24.34
C LYS A 52 -9.19 4.02 -22.87
N GLY A 53 -9.52 4.93 -21.95
CA GLY A 53 -9.24 4.86 -20.51
C GLY A 53 -7.80 5.22 -20.13
N ALA A 54 -7.05 5.89 -21.02
CA ALA A 54 -5.66 6.24 -20.79
C ALA A 54 -5.22 7.43 -21.63
N ILE A 55 -4.34 8.27 -21.05
CA ILE A 55 -3.66 9.38 -21.71
C ILE A 55 -2.14 9.12 -21.71
N SER A 56 -1.46 9.45 -22.79
CA SER A 56 0.01 9.37 -22.89
C SER A 56 0.66 10.70 -22.51
N ARG A 57 1.98 10.72 -22.32
CA ARG A 57 2.72 11.93 -21.94
C ARG A 57 2.83 12.98 -23.05
N ASN A 58 2.87 12.54 -24.32
CA ASN A 58 3.13 13.43 -25.45
C ASN A 58 2.04 14.51 -25.63
N PRO A 59 0.73 14.19 -25.58
CA PRO A 59 -0.34 15.20 -25.65
C PRO A 59 -0.27 16.22 -24.50
N VAL A 60 -0.02 15.75 -23.28
CA VAL A 60 0.12 16.63 -22.10
C VAL A 60 1.32 17.56 -22.26
N ARG A 61 2.43 17.06 -22.82
CA ARG A 61 3.60 17.88 -23.12
C ARG A 61 3.31 18.95 -24.19
N GLY A 62 2.50 18.62 -25.19
CA GLY A 62 2.04 19.58 -26.20
C GLY A 62 1.23 20.73 -25.59
N ILE A 63 0.33 20.42 -24.66
CA ILE A 63 -0.46 21.44 -23.92
C ILE A 63 0.43 22.27 -22.97
N LEU A 64 1.45 21.65 -22.39
CA LEU A 64 2.37 22.32 -21.46
C LEU A 64 3.36 23.28 -22.15
N ALA A 65 3.70 23.04 -23.42
CA ALA A 65 4.64 23.88 -24.16
C ALA A 65 4.26 25.38 -24.18
N PRO A 66 3.05 25.79 -24.60
CA PRO A 66 2.66 27.21 -24.59
C PRO A 66 2.53 27.78 -23.16
N LEU A 67 2.23 26.95 -22.16
CA LEU A 67 2.13 27.41 -20.77
C LEU A 67 3.48 27.84 -20.18
N LYS A 68 4.60 27.32 -20.70
CA LYS A 68 5.95 27.69 -20.24
C LYS A 68 6.32 29.13 -20.60
N GLU A 69 5.73 29.66 -21.67
CA GLU A 69 6.01 31.02 -22.16
C GLU A 69 5.18 32.08 -21.43
N ASN A 70 4.17 31.67 -20.65
CA ASN A 70 3.34 32.59 -19.90
C ASN A 70 4.14 33.26 -18.76
N PRO A 71 4.16 34.61 -18.66
CA PRO A 71 4.88 35.33 -17.61
C PRO A 71 4.45 34.93 -16.18
N ARG A 72 3.22 34.43 -16.00
CA ARG A 72 2.72 33.94 -14.70
C ARG A 72 3.56 32.80 -14.11
N TYR A 73 4.21 32.01 -14.98
CA TYR A 73 5.03 30.86 -14.61
C TYR A 73 6.53 31.09 -14.81
N ALA A 74 6.92 32.32 -15.14
CA ALA A 74 8.32 32.70 -15.27
C ALA A 74 9.08 32.44 -13.95
N GLY A 75 10.31 31.94 -14.08
CA GLY A 75 11.18 31.59 -12.94
C GLY A 75 10.99 30.18 -12.38
N LEU A 76 10.01 29.40 -12.84
CA LEU A 76 9.88 27.99 -12.42
C LEU A 76 11.03 27.13 -12.98
N PRO A 77 11.70 26.31 -12.16
CA PRO A 77 12.74 25.41 -12.66
C PRO A 77 12.19 24.36 -13.63
N GLY A 78 12.99 23.94 -14.61
CA GLY A 78 12.59 22.95 -15.63
C GLY A 78 11.97 21.66 -15.07
N ARG A 79 12.40 21.22 -13.87
CA ARG A 79 11.85 20.05 -13.17
C ARG A 79 10.43 20.24 -12.66
N PHE A 80 10.01 21.45 -12.35
CA PHE A 80 8.65 21.75 -11.89
C PHE A 80 7.66 21.54 -13.04
N TYR A 81 8.02 21.91 -14.27
CA TYR A 81 7.23 21.58 -15.46
C TYR A 81 7.12 20.06 -15.69
N THR A 82 8.21 19.31 -15.52
CA THR A 82 8.16 17.83 -15.61
C THR A 82 7.28 17.23 -14.52
N SER A 83 7.37 17.75 -13.29
CA SER A 83 6.51 17.36 -12.17
C SER A 83 5.03 17.62 -12.49
N ALA A 84 4.70 18.79 -13.04
CA ALA A 84 3.33 19.12 -13.45
C ALA A 84 2.80 18.17 -14.55
N GLU A 85 3.63 17.83 -15.55
CA GLU A 85 3.32 16.80 -16.55
C GLU A 85 2.99 15.45 -15.89
N LEU A 86 3.83 15.00 -14.95
CA LEU A 86 3.66 13.71 -14.27
C LEU A 86 2.41 13.66 -13.39
N ILE A 87 2.16 14.71 -12.61
CA ILE A 87 0.99 14.80 -11.72
C ILE A 87 -0.30 14.81 -12.52
N SER A 88 -0.34 15.58 -13.61
CA SER A 88 -1.51 15.66 -14.48
C SER A 88 -1.77 14.33 -15.20
N CYS A 89 -0.73 13.69 -15.74
CA CYS A 89 -0.84 12.36 -16.33
C CYS A 89 -1.34 11.32 -15.33
N TYR A 90 -0.80 11.31 -14.10
CA TYR A 90 -1.20 10.37 -13.06
C TYR A 90 -2.67 10.57 -12.65
N THR A 91 -3.08 11.83 -12.49
CA THR A 91 -4.45 12.22 -12.11
C THR A 91 -5.45 11.78 -13.17
N TYR A 92 -5.17 12.03 -14.45
CA TYR A 92 -6.04 11.58 -15.54
C TYR A 92 -5.97 10.07 -15.78
N LYS A 93 -4.82 9.42 -15.54
CA LYS A 93 -4.72 7.96 -15.69
C LYS A 93 -5.68 7.22 -14.76
N SER A 94 -5.75 7.62 -13.48
CA SER A 94 -6.68 7.01 -12.53
C SER A 94 -8.14 7.36 -12.86
N TRP A 95 -8.41 8.63 -13.19
CA TRP A 95 -9.77 9.08 -13.52
C TRP A 95 -10.31 8.44 -14.81
N LEU A 96 -9.54 8.43 -15.90
CA LEU A 96 -9.94 7.84 -17.19
C LEU A 96 -10.17 6.33 -17.09
N ALA A 97 -9.34 5.61 -16.32
CA ALA A 97 -9.52 4.18 -16.10
C ALA A 97 -10.86 3.90 -15.39
N LEU A 98 -11.17 4.69 -14.37
CA LEU A 98 -12.41 4.59 -13.60
C LEU A 98 -13.63 5.03 -14.44
N GLN A 99 -13.50 6.05 -15.28
CA GLN A 99 -14.55 6.47 -16.22
C GLN A 99 -14.85 5.38 -17.25
N LYS A 100 -13.82 4.77 -17.85
CA LYS A 100 -13.99 3.63 -18.76
C LYS A 100 -14.70 2.47 -18.08
N GLU A 101 -14.32 2.15 -16.84
CA GLU A 101 -14.97 1.09 -16.08
C GLU A 101 -16.44 1.41 -15.83
N ARG A 102 -16.76 2.64 -15.41
CA ARG A 102 -18.15 3.09 -15.23
C ARG A 102 -18.95 3.05 -16.54
N GLN A 103 -18.37 3.46 -17.66
CA GLN A 103 -19.02 3.38 -18.98
C GLN A 103 -19.32 1.92 -19.35
N LEU A 104 -18.37 1.00 -19.13
CA LEU A 104 -18.58 -0.43 -19.36
C LEU A 104 -19.65 -1.00 -18.43
N GLN A 105 -19.67 -0.61 -17.15
CA GLN A 105 -20.69 -0.99 -16.19
C GLN A 105 -22.08 -0.47 -16.58
N LEU A 106 -22.17 0.78 -17.05
CA LEU A 106 -23.41 1.37 -17.54
C LEU A 106 -23.92 0.62 -18.76
N ILE A 107 -23.08 0.39 -19.77
CA ILE A 107 -23.46 -0.34 -20.98
C ILE A 107 -23.95 -1.75 -20.61
N GLY A 108 -23.23 -2.45 -19.73
CA GLY A 108 -23.64 -3.78 -19.28
C GLY A 108 -24.97 -3.79 -18.52
N LYS A 109 -25.20 -2.79 -17.66
CA LYS A 109 -26.45 -2.65 -16.89
C LYS A 109 -27.64 -2.26 -17.77
N LYS A 110 -27.46 -1.34 -18.73
CA LYS A 110 -28.49 -0.97 -19.70
C LYS A 110 -28.87 -2.16 -20.58
N ARG A 111 -27.90 -2.93 -21.08
CA ARG A 111 -28.16 -4.16 -21.84
C ARG A 111 -28.91 -5.21 -21.01
N TRP A 112 -28.50 -5.40 -19.74
CA TRP A 112 -29.22 -6.30 -18.84
C TRP A 112 -30.65 -5.84 -18.58
N LEU A 113 -30.86 -4.54 -18.34
CA LEU A 113 -32.19 -3.97 -18.12
C LEU A 113 -33.07 -4.13 -19.35
N GLN A 114 -32.56 -3.81 -20.55
CA GLN A 114 -33.27 -3.99 -21.81
C GLN A 114 -33.65 -5.46 -22.05
N ALA A 115 -32.73 -6.40 -21.78
CA ALA A 115 -33.01 -7.83 -21.90
C ALA A 115 -34.14 -8.26 -20.95
N VAL A 116 -34.11 -7.81 -19.69
CA VAL A 116 -35.14 -8.19 -18.71
C VAL A 116 -36.48 -7.48 -18.96
N GLU A 117 -36.49 -6.24 -19.44
CA GLU A 117 -37.71 -5.54 -19.86
C GLU A 117 -38.39 -6.24 -21.03
N SER A 118 -37.61 -6.76 -21.99
CA SER A 118 -38.15 -7.58 -23.08
C SER A 118 -38.83 -8.87 -22.60
N GLU A 119 -38.53 -9.37 -21.39
CA GLU A 119 -39.25 -10.53 -20.83
C GLU A 119 -40.71 -10.19 -20.54
N PHE A 120 -41.03 -8.97 -20.11
CA PHE A 120 -42.41 -8.55 -19.88
C PHE A 120 -43.19 -8.45 -21.20
N GLU A 121 -42.56 -7.94 -22.25
CA GLU A 121 -43.14 -7.90 -23.61
C GLU A 121 -43.34 -9.31 -24.19
N LEU A 122 -42.36 -10.20 -23.99
CA LEU A 122 -42.43 -11.59 -24.44
C LEU A 122 -43.43 -12.42 -23.63
N LEU A 123 -43.61 -12.15 -22.35
CA LEU A 123 -44.66 -12.75 -21.52
C LEU A 123 -46.06 -12.35 -21.99
N ALA A 124 -46.23 -11.10 -22.44
CA ALA A 124 -47.52 -10.61 -22.95
C ALA A 124 -47.87 -11.20 -24.33
N THR A 125 -46.87 -11.57 -25.13
CA THR A 125 -47.05 -12.01 -26.53
C THR A 125 -46.91 -13.52 -26.74
N THR A 126 -46.27 -14.26 -25.82
CA THR A 126 -45.92 -15.67 -26.02
C THR A 126 -46.31 -16.59 -24.86
N ASN A 127 -46.99 -17.69 -25.20
CA ASN A 127 -47.44 -18.72 -24.24
C ASN A 127 -46.48 -19.92 -24.15
N PHE A 128 -45.16 -19.69 -24.13
CA PHE A 128 -44.20 -20.79 -23.99
C PHE A 128 -44.25 -21.41 -22.59
N SER A 129 -44.36 -22.74 -22.52
CA SER A 129 -44.26 -23.49 -21.27
C SER A 129 -42.89 -23.27 -20.61
N PRO A 130 -42.82 -23.13 -19.27
CA PRO A 130 -41.57 -22.91 -18.54
C PRO A 130 -40.53 -23.99 -18.79
N ASP A 131 -40.94 -25.23 -19.05
CA ASP A 131 -40.02 -26.34 -19.32
C ASP A 131 -39.36 -26.22 -20.69
N LYS A 132 -40.09 -25.72 -21.70
CA LYS A 132 -39.51 -25.42 -23.02
C LYS A 132 -38.44 -24.34 -22.93
N VAL A 133 -38.67 -23.31 -22.11
CA VAL A 133 -37.70 -22.22 -21.86
C VAL A 133 -36.46 -22.76 -21.14
N ARG A 134 -36.63 -23.65 -20.16
CA ARG A 134 -35.53 -24.27 -19.40
C ARG A 134 -34.64 -25.17 -20.26
N VAL A 135 -35.24 -26.00 -21.11
CA VAL A 135 -34.50 -26.86 -22.05
C VAL A 135 -33.66 -25.99 -22.98
N LYS A 136 -34.27 -24.94 -23.55
CA LYS A 136 -33.54 -24.02 -24.42
C LYS A 136 -32.45 -23.24 -23.68
N ALA A 137 -32.69 -22.86 -22.42
CA ALA A 137 -31.69 -22.21 -21.58
C ALA A 137 -30.47 -23.10 -21.34
N ARG A 138 -30.66 -24.42 -21.11
CA ARG A 138 -29.54 -25.39 -21.01
C ARG A 138 -28.73 -25.47 -22.30
N GLU A 139 -29.38 -25.51 -23.45
CA GLU A 139 -28.68 -25.53 -24.74
C GLU A 139 -27.81 -24.27 -24.93
N ILE A 140 -28.36 -23.10 -24.63
CA ILE A 140 -27.64 -21.82 -24.74
C ILE A 140 -26.50 -21.74 -23.73
N GLN A 141 -26.71 -22.24 -22.52
CA GLN A 141 -25.68 -22.32 -21.49
C GLN A 141 -24.48 -23.17 -21.95
N ASN A 142 -24.75 -24.36 -22.54
CA ASN A 142 -23.72 -25.25 -23.06
C ASN A 142 -22.98 -24.62 -24.25
N LYS A 143 -23.69 -23.97 -25.16
CA LYS A 143 -23.09 -23.23 -26.29
C LYS A 143 -22.17 -22.10 -25.82
N ALA A 144 -22.56 -21.36 -24.77
CA ALA A 144 -21.72 -20.30 -24.20
C ALA A 144 -20.44 -20.84 -23.57
N ILE A 145 -20.52 -21.96 -22.85
CA ILE A 145 -19.36 -22.63 -22.25
C ILE A 145 -18.42 -23.16 -23.35
N GLN A 146 -18.96 -23.68 -24.45
CA GLN A 146 -18.15 -24.10 -25.61
C GLN A 146 -17.45 -22.91 -26.28
N LYS A 147 -18.15 -21.79 -26.53
CA LYS A 147 -17.53 -20.54 -27.05
C LYS A 147 -16.41 -20.03 -26.15
N LEU A 148 -16.55 -20.16 -24.82
CA LEU A 148 -15.50 -19.80 -23.84
C LEU A 148 -14.26 -20.69 -23.94
N ASN A 149 -14.45 -22.00 -24.04
CA ASN A 149 -13.35 -22.96 -24.09
C ASN A 149 -12.54 -22.86 -25.40
N GLY A 150 -13.17 -22.43 -26.51
CA GLY A 150 -12.49 -22.15 -27.77
C GLY A 150 -11.53 -20.94 -27.76
N ARG A 151 -11.64 -20.04 -26.77
CA ARG A 151 -10.76 -18.85 -26.62
C ARG A 151 -9.51 -19.09 -25.76
N GLY A 152 -9.15 -20.37 -25.50
CA GLY A 152 -7.83 -20.74 -24.95
C GLY A 152 -7.72 -20.87 -23.43
N LYS A 153 -8.83 -20.82 -22.67
CA LYS A 153 -8.85 -21.10 -21.22
C LYS A 153 -10.05 -21.99 -20.86
N LYS A 154 -9.81 -23.07 -20.09
CA LYS A 154 -10.89 -23.93 -19.55
C LYS A 154 -11.68 -23.14 -18.50
N HIS A 155 -12.86 -22.65 -18.84
CA HIS A 155 -13.72 -21.91 -17.92
C HIS A 155 -14.75 -22.85 -17.27
N LYS A 156 -14.85 -22.83 -15.93
CA LYS A 156 -15.86 -23.61 -15.16
C LYS A 156 -17.20 -22.87 -14.95
N ALA A 157 -17.30 -21.60 -15.34
CA ALA A 157 -18.48 -20.75 -15.10
C ALA A 157 -18.80 -19.88 -16.33
N LEU A 158 -20.08 -19.54 -16.49
CA LEU A 158 -20.55 -18.65 -17.57
C LEU A 158 -20.14 -17.21 -17.33
N ASP A 159 -19.80 -16.53 -18.42
CA ASP A 159 -19.55 -15.09 -18.44
C ASP A 159 -20.82 -14.34 -18.88
N LEU A 160 -21.23 -13.35 -18.08
CA LEU A 160 -22.37 -12.48 -18.36
C LEU A 160 -22.22 -11.78 -19.71
N LYS A 161 -20.99 -11.44 -20.12
CA LYS A 161 -20.73 -10.73 -21.37
C LYS A 161 -21.15 -11.54 -22.60
N ILE A 162 -20.88 -12.84 -22.60
CA ILE A 162 -21.20 -13.73 -23.73
C ILE A 162 -22.71 -13.99 -23.80
N VAL A 163 -23.38 -14.06 -22.65
CA VAL A 163 -24.85 -14.23 -22.62
C VAL A 163 -25.56 -12.98 -23.14
N LEU A 164 -25.05 -11.79 -22.83
CA LEU A 164 -25.55 -10.53 -23.41
C LEU A 164 -25.23 -10.41 -24.91
N GLU A 165 -24.04 -10.84 -25.37
CA GLU A 165 -23.72 -10.90 -26.81
C GLU A 165 -24.68 -11.84 -27.56
N MET A 166 -24.99 -13.01 -26.99
CA MET A 166 -25.97 -13.93 -27.57
C MET A 166 -27.40 -13.36 -27.57
N HIS A 167 -27.78 -12.54 -26.58
CA HIS A 167 -29.07 -11.86 -26.58
C HIS A 167 -29.20 -10.90 -27.78
N ASP A 168 -28.12 -10.17 -28.08
CA ASP A 168 -28.04 -9.26 -29.22
C ASP A 168 -28.05 -10.03 -30.57
N GLU A 169 -27.37 -11.19 -30.64
CA GLU A 169 -27.31 -12.07 -31.83
C GLU A 169 -28.63 -12.84 -32.10
N THR A 170 -29.38 -13.22 -31.06
CA THR A 170 -30.58 -14.08 -31.20
C THR A 170 -31.88 -13.28 -31.31
N ALA A 171 -31.79 -12.06 -31.85
CA ALA A 171 -32.88 -11.09 -31.93
C ALA A 171 -34.16 -11.60 -32.63
N GLU A 172 -34.05 -12.63 -33.48
CA GLU A 172 -35.16 -13.12 -34.31
C GLU A 172 -35.97 -14.25 -33.67
N ALA A 173 -35.47 -14.91 -32.62
CA ALA A 173 -36.10 -16.10 -32.02
C ALA A 173 -36.67 -15.82 -30.62
N PRO A 174 -38.00 -15.68 -30.44
CA PRO A 174 -38.61 -15.30 -29.15
C PRO A 174 -38.39 -16.34 -28.03
N LEU A 175 -38.33 -17.64 -28.37
CA LEU A 175 -38.00 -18.70 -27.41
C LEU A 175 -36.55 -18.59 -26.90
N SER A 176 -35.61 -18.26 -27.79
CA SER A 176 -34.20 -18.09 -27.44
C SER A 176 -33.99 -16.86 -26.56
N ARG A 177 -34.70 -15.76 -26.83
CA ARG A 177 -34.72 -14.56 -25.98
C ARG A 177 -35.24 -14.86 -24.58
N ARG A 178 -36.40 -15.51 -24.43
CA ARG A 178 -36.92 -15.92 -23.10
C ARG A 178 -35.95 -16.84 -22.36
N ALA A 179 -35.30 -17.75 -23.07
CA ALA A 179 -34.31 -18.64 -22.47
C ALA A 179 -33.07 -17.88 -21.95
N ILE A 180 -32.60 -16.86 -22.68
CA ILE A 180 -31.50 -15.99 -22.26
C ILE A 180 -31.92 -15.11 -21.08
N ASN A 181 -33.11 -14.50 -21.13
CA ASN A 181 -33.66 -13.69 -20.04
C ASN A 181 -33.81 -14.52 -18.75
N HIS A 182 -34.29 -15.76 -18.87
CA HIS A 182 -34.37 -16.69 -17.75
C HIS A 182 -32.99 -16.95 -17.10
N LEU A 183 -31.91 -17.04 -17.89
CA LEU A 183 -30.55 -17.12 -17.37
C LEU A 183 -30.09 -15.81 -16.73
N LEU A 184 -30.35 -14.65 -17.36
CA LEU A 184 -29.93 -13.34 -16.86
C LEU A 184 -30.60 -12.96 -15.53
N ILE A 185 -31.87 -13.31 -15.37
CA ILE A 185 -32.65 -13.10 -14.14
C ILE A 185 -32.11 -13.96 -12.99
N ASN A 186 -31.77 -15.21 -13.28
CA ASN A 186 -31.36 -16.21 -12.28
C ASN A 186 -29.84 -16.26 -12.05
N ASN A 187 -29.11 -15.17 -12.33
CA ASN A 187 -27.66 -15.08 -12.17
C ASN A 187 -26.90 -16.20 -12.91
N LEU A 188 -27.30 -16.46 -14.16
CA LEU A 188 -26.73 -17.47 -15.06
C LEU A 188 -26.95 -18.92 -14.61
N LYS A 189 -27.90 -19.15 -13.70
CA LYS A 189 -28.33 -20.48 -13.25
C LYS A 189 -29.73 -20.80 -13.78
N ILE A 190 -30.03 -22.09 -13.89
CA ILE A 190 -31.37 -22.57 -14.24
C ILE A 190 -32.12 -22.77 -12.92
N SER A 191 -33.10 -21.91 -12.65
CA SER A 191 -33.99 -22.05 -11.49
C SER A 191 -35.16 -22.98 -11.81
N GLU A 192 -35.51 -23.84 -10.86
CA GLU A 192 -36.71 -24.68 -10.89
C GLU A 192 -37.95 -23.96 -10.32
N LYS A 193 -37.75 -22.83 -9.63
CA LYS A 193 -38.86 -22.03 -9.07
C LYS A 193 -39.47 -21.11 -10.13
N GLU A 194 -40.79 -20.99 -10.12
CA GLU A 194 -41.52 -20.01 -10.93
C GLU A 194 -41.10 -18.58 -10.59
N GLN A 195 -41.06 -17.73 -11.61
CA GLN A 195 -40.61 -16.36 -11.49
C GLN A 195 -41.67 -15.53 -10.77
N ASN A 196 -41.32 -14.97 -9.60
CA ASN A 196 -42.16 -14.01 -8.90
C ASN A 196 -42.02 -12.63 -9.56
N LEU A 197 -43.08 -12.17 -10.24
CA LEU A 197 -43.09 -10.94 -11.03
C LEU A 197 -42.91 -9.66 -10.18
N GLU A 198 -43.47 -9.61 -8.97
CA GLU A 198 -43.30 -8.48 -8.05
C GLU A 198 -41.83 -8.31 -7.64
N LYS A 199 -41.17 -9.42 -7.26
CA LYS A 199 -39.73 -9.39 -6.91
C LYS A 199 -38.85 -9.00 -8.08
N LEU A 200 -39.27 -9.28 -9.32
CA LEU A 200 -38.55 -8.85 -10.52
C LEU A 200 -38.73 -7.35 -10.77
N SER A 201 -39.93 -6.81 -10.56
CA SER A 201 -40.19 -5.36 -10.68
C SER A 201 -39.34 -4.54 -9.68
N GLU A 202 -39.29 -4.94 -8.40
CA GLU A 202 -38.43 -4.29 -7.42
C GLU A 202 -36.94 -4.34 -7.80
N ARG A 203 -36.53 -5.44 -8.44
CA ARG A 203 -35.15 -5.62 -8.91
C ARG A 203 -34.85 -4.72 -10.11
N LEU A 204 -35.81 -4.49 -11.00
CA LEU A 204 -35.71 -3.53 -12.09
C LEU A 204 -35.57 -2.10 -11.56
N ASP A 205 -36.42 -1.70 -10.60
CA ASP A 205 -36.36 -0.35 -10.04
C ASP A 205 -35.04 -0.08 -9.32
N LYS A 206 -34.53 -1.07 -8.57
CA LYS A 206 -33.19 -1.00 -7.97
C LYS A 206 -32.11 -0.85 -9.04
N LYS A 207 -32.25 -1.50 -10.19
CA LYS A 207 -31.30 -1.43 -11.31
C LYS A 207 -31.40 -0.12 -12.07
N ARG A 208 -32.59 0.45 -12.26
CA ARG A 208 -32.80 1.81 -12.83
C ARG A 208 -32.12 2.86 -11.97
N LYS A 209 -32.37 2.86 -10.65
CA LYS A 209 -31.67 3.75 -9.69
C LYS A 209 -30.16 3.57 -9.72
N GLU A 210 -29.68 2.34 -9.91
CA GLU A 210 -28.25 2.06 -10.03
C GLU A 210 -27.65 2.58 -11.35
N ILE A 211 -28.40 2.55 -12.45
CA ILE A 211 -28.01 3.14 -13.74
C ILE A 211 -27.98 4.65 -13.62
N GLU A 212 -29.04 5.27 -13.13
CA GLU A 212 -29.15 6.72 -12.88
C GLU A 212 -27.97 7.21 -12.02
N ARG A 213 -27.68 6.51 -10.92
CA ARG A 213 -26.52 6.82 -10.08
C ARG A 213 -25.19 6.72 -10.83
N ILE A 214 -25.04 5.78 -11.77
CA ILE A 214 -23.81 5.68 -12.58
C ILE A 214 -23.78 6.77 -13.64
N GLU A 215 -24.91 7.14 -14.23
CA GLU A 215 -25.04 8.27 -15.15
C GLU A 215 -24.62 9.57 -14.44
N ASP A 216 -25.13 9.82 -13.23
CA ASP A 216 -24.70 10.93 -12.37
C ASP A 216 -23.20 10.87 -12.07
N GLN A 217 -22.65 9.67 -11.86
CA GLN A 217 -21.21 9.48 -11.66
C GLN A 217 -20.37 9.61 -12.93
N LEU A 218 -20.94 9.44 -14.12
CA LEU A 218 -20.25 9.70 -15.39
C LEU A 218 -20.29 11.19 -15.72
N ILE A 219 -21.40 11.85 -15.38
CA ILE A 219 -21.53 13.31 -15.37
C ILE A 219 -20.64 13.91 -14.26
N SER A 220 -20.26 13.11 -13.26
CA SER A 220 -19.39 13.57 -12.17
C SER A 220 -18.05 14.13 -12.66
N ARG A 221 -17.60 15.13 -11.91
CA ARG A 221 -16.78 16.24 -12.40
C ARG A 221 -15.35 15.83 -12.77
N LEU A 222 -14.81 16.61 -13.70
CA LEU A 222 -13.40 16.59 -14.09
C LEU A 222 -12.48 16.67 -12.85
N PRO A 223 -11.26 16.09 -12.93
CA PRO A 223 -10.30 16.23 -11.84
C PRO A 223 -10.07 17.71 -11.48
N LYS A 224 -10.42 18.08 -10.25
CA LYS A 224 -10.24 19.45 -9.75
C LYS A 224 -8.82 19.65 -9.21
N GLY A 225 -8.33 20.87 -9.43
CA GLY A 225 -7.07 21.37 -8.89
C GLY A 225 -7.08 21.60 -7.38
N ARG A 226 -5.97 22.11 -6.85
CA ARG A 226 -5.85 22.58 -5.45
C ARG A 226 -5.78 24.11 -5.42
N ASP A 227 -6.30 24.74 -4.38
CA ASP A 227 -6.23 26.19 -4.24
C ASP A 227 -5.42 26.58 -2.99
N PRO A 228 -4.08 26.65 -3.10
CA PRO A 228 -3.22 27.03 -1.97
C PRO A 228 -3.28 28.53 -1.67
N THR A 229 -3.72 29.34 -2.63
CA THR A 229 -3.83 30.80 -2.54
C THR A 229 -5.17 31.29 -2.02
N GLU A 230 -6.16 30.39 -1.88
CA GLU A 230 -7.55 30.68 -1.50
C GLU A 230 -8.30 31.65 -2.44
N GLN A 231 -7.66 32.13 -3.51
CA GLN A 231 -8.22 33.10 -4.45
C GLN A 231 -9.46 32.57 -5.16
N ARG A 232 -9.45 31.32 -5.63
CA ARG A 232 -10.61 30.74 -6.32
C ARG A 232 -11.76 30.55 -5.34
N TYR A 233 -11.45 30.18 -4.09
CA TYR A 233 -12.43 30.08 -3.03
C TYR A 233 -13.07 31.45 -2.75
N LEU A 234 -12.27 32.51 -2.59
CA LEU A 234 -12.77 33.88 -2.39
C LEU A 234 -13.57 34.41 -3.57
N GLU A 235 -13.12 34.21 -4.81
CA GLU A 235 -13.87 34.56 -6.02
C GLU A 235 -15.23 33.84 -6.08
N THR A 236 -15.25 32.55 -5.75
CA THR A 236 -16.48 31.76 -5.71
C THR A 236 -17.42 32.27 -4.62
N LEU A 237 -16.90 32.60 -3.43
CA LEU A 237 -17.68 33.22 -2.36
C LEU A 237 -18.23 34.60 -2.76
N CYS A 238 -17.42 35.44 -3.40
CA CYS A 238 -17.85 36.74 -3.94
C CYS A 238 -18.97 36.57 -4.97
N HIS A 239 -18.86 35.59 -5.87
CA HIS A 239 -19.92 35.28 -6.82
C HIS A 239 -21.21 34.81 -6.16
N ILE A 240 -21.12 33.92 -5.16
CA ILE A 240 -22.30 33.40 -4.44
C ILE A 240 -22.98 34.51 -3.64
N THR A 241 -22.21 35.33 -2.93
CA THR A 241 -22.72 36.47 -2.14
C THR A 241 -23.28 37.60 -3.01
N ALA A 242 -22.89 37.66 -4.29
CA ALA A 242 -23.45 38.60 -5.27
C ALA A 242 -24.78 38.12 -5.91
N LEU A 243 -25.22 36.88 -5.68
CA LEU A 243 -26.50 36.39 -6.20
C LEU A 243 -27.68 37.08 -5.48
N PRO A 244 -28.59 37.76 -6.20
CA PRO A 244 -29.69 38.53 -5.60
C PRO A 244 -30.58 37.72 -4.66
N GLU A 245 -30.80 36.44 -4.97
CA GLU A 245 -31.69 35.54 -4.24
C GLU A 245 -31.15 35.09 -2.86
N LEU A 246 -29.83 35.19 -2.66
CA LEU A 246 -29.12 34.72 -1.46
C LEU A 246 -28.65 35.87 -0.57
N ARG A 247 -28.70 37.11 -1.06
CA ARG A 247 -28.21 38.31 -0.36
C ARG A 247 -29.01 38.62 0.91
N ASP A 248 -30.31 38.38 0.86
CA ASP A 248 -31.26 38.80 1.92
C ASP A 248 -31.68 37.65 2.83
N ASN A 249 -31.16 36.43 2.63
CA ASN A 249 -31.51 35.26 3.44
C ASN A 249 -30.27 34.41 3.83
N PRO A 250 -29.72 34.59 5.03
CA PRO A 250 -28.51 33.89 5.47
C PRO A 250 -28.70 32.38 5.64
N GLU A 251 -29.92 31.90 5.90
CA GLU A 251 -30.22 30.47 6.03
C GLU A 251 -30.16 29.77 4.68
N LYS A 252 -30.71 30.40 3.62
CA LYS A 252 -30.59 29.88 2.25
C LYS A 252 -29.15 29.87 1.77
N LEU A 253 -28.37 30.91 2.08
CA LEU A 253 -26.95 30.98 1.75
C LEU A 253 -26.14 29.87 2.46
N ALA A 254 -26.46 29.55 3.72
CA ALA A 254 -25.82 28.45 4.44
C ALA A 254 -26.14 27.08 3.81
N VAL A 255 -27.40 26.84 3.43
CA VAL A 255 -27.81 25.60 2.74
C VAL A 255 -27.18 25.51 1.35
N GLU A 256 -27.10 26.61 0.60
CA GLU A 256 -26.45 26.64 -0.71
C GLU A 256 -24.94 26.37 -0.57
N LEU A 257 -24.27 26.97 0.41
CA LEU A 257 -22.87 26.68 0.70
C LEU A 257 -22.67 25.22 1.14
N GLU A 258 -23.52 24.66 1.99
CA GLU A 258 -23.45 23.25 2.39
C GLU A 258 -23.68 22.31 1.20
N THR A 259 -24.68 22.57 0.36
CA THR A 259 -24.94 21.77 -0.86
C THR A 259 -23.75 21.86 -1.81
N LEU A 260 -23.18 23.05 -2.00
CA LEU A 260 -21.97 23.25 -2.79
C LEU A 260 -20.75 22.55 -2.18
N THR A 261 -20.65 22.46 -0.85
CA THR A 261 -19.55 21.76 -0.17
C THR A 261 -19.72 20.24 -0.27
N VAL A 262 -20.94 19.73 -0.05
CA VAL A 262 -21.32 18.31 -0.14
C VAL A 262 -21.19 17.78 -1.57
N GLN A 263 -21.58 18.59 -2.56
CA GLN A 263 -21.38 18.31 -3.99
C GLN A 263 -19.94 18.59 -4.45
N GLN A 264 -19.03 18.96 -3.52
CA GLN A 264 -17.62 19.30 -3.78
C GLN A 264 -17.47 20.35 -4.90
N GLN A 265 -18.44 21.25 -5.02
CA GLN A 265 -18.49 22.36 -5.95
C GLN A 265 -17.50 23.45 -5.57
N LEU A 266 -17.46 23.80 -4.29
CA LEU A 266 -16.40 24.64 -3.73
C LEU A 266 -15.07 23.88 -3.83
N PRO A 267 -13.95 24.55 -4.16
CA PRO A 267 -12.64 23.94 -4.03
C PRO A 267 -12.55 23.42 -2.59
N LEU A 268 -12.39 22.11 -2.39
CA LEU A 268 -12.01 21.63 -1.06
C LEU A 268 -10.78 22.45 -0.68
N LEU A 269 -10.84 23.15 0.46
CA LEU A 269 -9.74 23.92 1.06
C LEU A 269 -8.55 22.99 1.32
N LYS A 270 -7.88 22.61 0.24
CA LYS A 270 -6.61 21.90 0.24
C LYS A 270 -5.58 23.00 0.13
N GLU A 271 -5.39 23.68 1.26
CA GLU A 271 -4.44 24.78 1.49
C GLU A 271 -3.01 24.41 1.05
N LEU A 272 -2.68 23.11 1.00
CA LEU A 272 -1.34 22.65 0.70
C LEU A 272 -1.07 22.52 -0.81
N PRO A 273 0.02 23.12 -1.31
CA PRO A 273 0.39 23.02 -2.72
C PRO A 273 0.64 21.57 -3.16
N TYR A 274 0.56 21.31 -4.47
CA TYR A 274 0.90 20.02 -5.05
C TYR A 274 2.37 19.68 -4.75
N PRO A 275 2.65 18.40 -4.48
CA PRO A 275 4.02 17.99 -4.21
C PRO A 275 4.87 18.01 -5.48
N ILE A 276 6.17 18.21 -5.34
CA ILE A 276 7.09 18.18 -6.49
C ILE A 276 7.66 16.77 -6.61
N GLN A 277 7.56 16.18 -7.81
CA GLN A 277 8.09 14.84 -8.09
C GLN A 277 9.46 14.91 -8.77
N PHE A 278 10.45 14.27 -8.15
CA PHE A 278 11.80 14.06 -8.69
C PHE A 278 11.94 12.60 -9.09
N GLY A 279 11.86 12.34 -10.40
CA GLY A 279 11.80 10.99 -10.97
C GLY A 279 13.18 10.37 -11.25
N SER A 280 14.26 11.15 -11.15
CA SER A 280 15.62 10.70 -11.44
C SER A 280 16.53 10.89 -10.23
N THR A 281 17.47 9.96 -10.09
CA THR A 281 18.61 9.99 -9.16
C THR A 281 19.44 11.27 -9.27
N GLY A 282 19.68 11.73 -10.50
CA GLY A 282 20.42 12.97 -10.78
C GLY A 282 19.65 14.27 -10.52
N ASP A 283 18.46 14.21 -9.91
CA ASP A 283 17.68 15.39 -9.55
C ASP A 283 18.03 15.96 -8.16
N LEU A 284 18.77 15.20 -7.36
CA LEU A 284 19.15 15.55 -5.99
C LEU A 284 20.66 15.55 -5.85
N TYR A 285 21.18 16.60 -5.24
CA TYR A 285 22.59 16.77 -4.93
C TYR A 285 22.81 16.62 -3.43
N TRP A 286 23.75 15.77 -3.04
CA TRP A 286 24.01 15.41 -1.65
C TRP A 286 25.37 15.97 -1.21
N SER A 287 25.42 16.53 0.00
CA SER A 287 26.66 17.10 0.58
C SER A 287 26.67 16.95 2.10
N VAL A 288 27.83 17.15 2.72
CA VAL A 288 27.99 17.19 4.18
C VAL A 288 28.44 18.59 4.58
N GLU A 289 27.79 19.14 5.59
CA GLU A 289 28.20 20.39 6.23
C GLU A 289 28.80 20.05 7.60
N THR A 290 30.06 20.43 7.82
CA THR A 290 30.72 20.37 9.12
C THR A 290 30.47 21.68 9.85
N GLN A 291 29.81 21.63 11.01
CA GLN A 291 29.72 22.80 11.87
C GLN A 291 31.03 22.96 12.64
N ASP A 292 31.85 23.93 12.25
CA ASP A 292 32.97 24.38 13.06
C ASP A 292 32.41 25.14 14.28
N THR A 293 32.49 24.51 15.45
CA THR A 293 32.18 25.20 16.71
C THR A 293 33.38 26.03 17.15
N SER A 294 33.72 27.08 16.41
CA SER A 294 34.56 28.17 16.89
C SER A 294 33.77 29.48 16.75
N ASN A 295 33.00 29.81 17.78
CA ASN A 295 32.50 31.17 17.96
C ASN A 295 33.71 32.10 18.19
N PRO A 296 33.89 33.17 17.41
CA PRO A 296 34.95 34.16 17.62
C PRO A 296 34.56 35.24 18.65
N PHE A 297 33.64 34.95 19.58
CA PHE A 297 33.11 35.94 20.54
C PHE A 297 33.58 35.74 21.99
N ASP A 298 34.43 34.76 22.27
CA ASP A 298 34.93 34.49 23.63
C ASP A 298 36.38 34.96 23.86
N ALA A 299 36.93 35.83 23.00
CA ALA A 299 38.32 36.30 23.10
C ALA A 299 38.53 37.58 23.93
N GLU A 300 37.46 38.26 24.38
CA GLU A 300 37.60 39.47 25.18
C GLU A 300 36.65 39.42 26.38
N ASN A 301 37.19 38.98 27.52
CA ASN A 301 36.93 39.49 28.86
C ASN A 301 37.57 38.55 29.89
N GLY A 302 38.89 38.65 30.02
CA GLY A 302 39.54 38.29 31.26
C GLY A 302 39.31 39.40 32.27
N ILE A 303 38.86 39.05 33.48
CA ILE A 303 39.33 39.56 34.79
C ILE A 303 38.35 39.14 35.92
N HIS A 304 38.91 38.47 36.94
CA HIS A 304 38.41 38.16 38.31
C HIS A 304 37.19 37.22 38.46
N GLN A 305 37.09 36.26 39.40
CA GLN A 305 37.80 35.99 40.65
C GLN A 305 37.57 34.50 41.03
N GLU A 306 38.56 33.85 41.62
CA GLU A 306 38.50 32.46 42.09
C GLU A 306 37.71 32.30 43.39
N LEU A 307 36.78 31.33 43.45
CA LEU A 307 36.24 30.74 44.69
C LEU A 307 36.01 29.22 44.50
N PRO A 308 36.19 28.39 45.55
CA PRO A 308 36.50 26.96 45.39
C PRO A 308 35.28 26.02 45.27
N LYS A 309 35.32 25.21 44.20
CA LYS A 309 34.95 23.78 44.07
C LYS A 309 33.80 23.25 44.97
N SER A 310 32.62 23.07 44.36
CA SER A 310 31.75 21.92 44.69
C SER A 310 31.74 20.92 43.52
N LYS A 311 32.12 19.67 43.83
CA LYS A 311 32.27 18.55 42.87
C LYS A 311 30.91 18.11 42.31
N LYS A 312 30.37 18.83 41.31
CA LYS A 312 29.42 18.23 40.37
C LYS A 312 30.22 17.64 39.22
N ARG A 313 30.16 16.31 39.07
CA ARG A 313 30.61 15.57 37.89
C ARG A 313 29.95 16.16 36.64
N GLN A 314 30.58 17.17 36.03
CA GLN A 314 30.27 17.57 34.68
C GLN A 314 30.69 16.40 33.78
N LYS A 315 29.72 15.65 33.29
CA LYS A 315 29.93 14.76 32.15
C LYS A 315 30.45 15.64 31.02
N LYS A 316 31.76 15.57 30.72
CA LYS A 316 32.33 16.01 29.44
C LYS A 316 31.55 15.29 28.34
N ARG A 317 30.51 15.92 27.81
CA ARG A 317 29.96 15.59 26.50
C ARG A 317 31.01 16.06 25.51
N CYS A 318 31.85 15.14 25.04
CA CYS A 318 32.63 15.38 23.83
C CYS A 318 31.62 15.72 22.72
N LYS A 319 31.47 17.00 22.40
CA LYS A 319 30.73 17.47 21.24
C LYS A 319 31.57 17.06 20.04
N ARG A 320 31.27 15.90 19.45
CA ARG A 320 31.79 15.56 18.13
C ARG A 320 31.19 16.56 17.14
N PRO A 321 31.92 16.99 16.09
CA PRO A 321 31.30 17.76 15.01
C PRO A 321 30.09 16.96 14.50
N GLU A 322 28.90 17.55 14.59
CA GLU A 322 27.70 16.93 14.04
C GLU A 322 27.75 17.10 12.52
N GLU A 323 28.33 16.14 11.81
CA GLU A 323 28.21 16.04 10.36
C GLU A 323 26.71 16.02 9.99
N ARG A 324 26.24 17.07 9.31
CA ARG A 324 24.85 17.16 8.87
C ARG A 324 24.76 16.92 7.38
N ILE A 325 23.97 15.92 7.00
CA ILE A 325 23.69 15.60 5.60
C ILE A 325 22.76 16.68 5.06
N CYS A 326 23.18 17.27 3.94
CA CYS A 326 22.47 18.32 3.23
C CYS A 326 22.05 17.84 1.84
N VAL A 327 20.90 18.33 1.40
CA VAL A 327 20.34 18.04 0.08
C VAL A 327 19.97 19.32 -0.65
N ARG A 328 20.25 19.35 -1.95
CA ARG A 328 19.87 20.42 -2.87
C ARG A 328 19.14 19.84 -4.07
N PHE A 329 18.17 20.57 -4.59
CA PHE A 329 17.32 20.13 -5.69
C PHE A 329 17.79 20.72 -7.02
N LYS A 330 17.67 19.93 -8.08
CA LYS A 330 17.99 20.38 -9.43
C LYS A 330 17.14 21.58 -9.83
N GLY A 331 17.81 22.69 -10.15
CA GLY A 331 17.17 23.96 -10.50
C GLY A 331 17.08 24.97 -9.37
N THR A 332 17.55 24.65 -8.16
CA THR A 332 17.62 25.59 -7.02
C THR A 332 19.05 25.64 -6.50
N LYS A 333 19.94 26.34 -7.24
CA LYS A 333 21.40 26.29 -6.99
C LYS A 333 21.81 26.86 -5.64
N ASP A 334 21.06 27.85 -5.14
CA ASP A 334 21.45 28.68 -3.99
C ASP A 334 20.81 28.23 -2.67
N HIS A 335 20.03 27.15 -2.68
CA HIS A 335 19.23 26.75 -1.52
C HIS A 335 19.53 25.31 -1.10
N THR A 336 20.00 25.18 0.14
CA THR A 336 20.44 23.91 0.73
C THR A 336 19.57 23.55 1.93
N PHE A 337 19.16 22.30 1.99
CA PHE A 337 18.30 21.78 3.07
C PHE A 337 19.07 20.79 3.95
N LYS A 338 19.03 21.01 5.26
CA LYS A 338 19.57 20.10 6.27
C LYS A 338 18.55 19.00 6.57
N ILE A 339 18.97 17.75 6.46
CA ILE A 339 18.10 16.60 6.68
C ILE A 339 17.92 16.34 8.17
N GLN A 340 16.66 16.25 8.59
CA GLN A 340 16.27 15.82 9.93
C GLN A 340 15.57 14.47 9.82
N CYS A 341 16.28 13.41 10.21
CA CYS A 341 15.79 12.04 10.15
C CYS A 341 16.08 11.29 11.44
N ASP A 342 15.31 10.23 11.70
CA ASP A 342 15.55 9.35 12.83
C ASP A 342 16.84 8.54 12.66
N ARG A 343 17.43 8.10 13.78
CA ARG A 343 18.66 7.28 13.79
C ARG A 343 18.56 6.02 12.91
N ARG A 344 17.36 5.45 12.75
CA ARG A 344 17.13 4.27 11.89
C ARG A 344 17.18 4.59 10.39
N GLN A 345 16.87 5.82 10.00
CA GLN A 345 16.85 6.25 8.61
C GLN A 345 18.20 6.86 8.19
N LEU A 346 19.01 7.29 9.16
CA LEU A 346 20.31 7.91 8.91
C LEU A 346 21.24 7.06 8.03
N SER A 347 21.27 5.74 8.23
CA SER A 347 22.08 4.84 7.40
C SER A 347 21.67 4.86 5.92
N ILE A 348 20.37 5.01 5.63
CA ILE A 348 19.84 5.09 4.27
C ILE A 348 20.29 6.41 3.61
N PHE A 349 20.16 7.54 4.31
CA PHE A 349 20.58 8.84 3.78
C PHE A 349 22.10 8.94 3.60
N ARG A 350 22.88 8.29 4.48
CA ARG A 350 24.33 8.14 4.29
C ARG A 350 24.66 7.35 3.03
N GLN A 351 23.91 6.28 2.73
CA GLN A 351 24.11 5.54 1.49
C GLN A 351 23.84 6.41 0.26
N PHE A 352 22.84 7.30 0.28
CA PHE A 352 22.57 8.21 -0.84
C PHE A 352 23.71 9.20 -1.06
N LEU A 353 24.27 9.72 0.03
CA LEU A 353 25.44 10.59 -0.01
C LEU A 353 26.65 9.85 -0.61
N ILE A 354 26.94 8.64 -0.15
CA ILE A 354 28.05 7.80 -0.66
C ILE A 354 27.85 7.50 -2.16
N ASP A 355 26.68 7.01 -2.54
CA ASP A 355 26.35 6.72 -3.95
C ASP A 355 26.57 7.96 -4.84
N TYR A 356 26.16 9.14 -4.37
CA TYR A 356 26.31 10.39 -5.11
C TYR A 356 27.76 10.87 -5.18
N GLN A 357 28.49 10.89 -4.05
CA GLN A 357 29.87 11.35 -3.99
C GLN A 357 30.80 10.46 -4.81
N THR A 358 30.72 9.14 -4.64
CA THR A 358 31.54 8.19 -5.41
C THR A 358 31.28 8.32 -6.92
N HIS A 359 30.04 8.58 -7.33
CA HIS A 359 29.74 8.80 -8.75
C HIS A 359 30.27 10.14 -9.28
N GLN A 360 30.31 11.19 -8.45
CA GLN A 360 30.84 12.50 -8.85
C GLN A 360 32.38 12.53 -8.89
N GLU A 361 33.03 11.85 -7.96
CA GLU A 361 34.50 11.78 -7.84
C GLU A 361 35.14 10.98 -8.99
N LEU A 362 34.42 10.02 -9.58
CA LEU A 362 34.92 9.22 -10.69
C LEU A 362 34.90 9.98 -12.04
N PRO A 363 35.94 9.80 -12.88
CA PRO A 363 35.95 10.27 -14.27
C PRO A 363 34.77 9.72 -15.07
N ASP A 364 34.32 10.45 -16.10
CA ASP A 364 33.11 10.11 -16.89
C ASP A 364 33.11 8.68 -17.46
N GLU A 365 34.28 8.11 -17.75
CA GLU A 365 34.47 6.75 -18.28
C GLU A 365 34.34 5.66 -17.20
N GLU A 366 34.70 5.98 -15.95
CA GLU A 366 34.69 5.05 -14.80
C GLU A 366 33.42 5.16 -13.96
N ARG A 367 32.52 6.09 -14.29
CA ARG A 367 31.23 6.23 -13.62
C ARG A 367 30.39 4.97 -13.73
N PHE A 368 29.91 4.47 -12.60
CA PHE A 368 28.94 3.37 -12.59
C PHE A 368 27.54 3.88 -12.94
N SER A 369 26.69 3.01 -13.47
CA SER A 369 25.34 3.41 -13.87
C SER A 369 24.53 4.00 -12.69
N GLU A 370 23.97 5.21 -12.87
CA GLU A 370 23.00 5.80 -11.92
C GLU A 370 21.81 4.87 -11.62
N GLY A 371 21.53 3.92 -12.52
CA GLY A 371 20.57 2.87 -12.29
C GLY A 371 20.85 2.03 -11.04
N LEU A 372 22.08 2.00 -10.54
CA LEU A 372 22.49 1.23 -9.35
C LEU A 372 22.42 2.04 -8.05
N PHE A 373 21.99 3.31 -8.09
CA PHE A 373 21.78 4.11 -6.88
C PHE A 373 20.62 3.56 -6.06
N ALA A 374 20.76 3.56 -4.74
CA ALA A 374 19.73 3.09 -3.81
C ALA A 374 18.46 3.96 -3.88
N LEU A 375 18.63 5.27 -4.08
CA LEU A 375 17.52 6.21 -4.30
C LEU A 375 16.92 6.00 -5.70
N ARG A 376 15.60 5.86 -5.81
CA ARG A 376 14.90 5.68 -7.09
C ARG A 376 14.15 6.93 -7.53
N SER A 377 13.50 7.58 -6.57
CA SER A 377 12.78 8.84 -6.78
C SER A 377 12.58 9.54 -5.46
N ALA A 378 12.33 10.84 -5.52
CA ALA A 378 12.07 11.67 -4.37
C ALA A 378 10.86 12.57 -4.61
N CYS A 379 10.21 13.01 -3.53
CA CYS A 379 9.04 13.87 -3.59
C CYS A 379 9.06 14.87 -2.44
N LEU A 380 8.89 16.15 -2.76
CA LEU A 380 8.79 17.23 -1.79
C LEU A 380 7.33 17.53 -1.46
N ILE A 381 6.97 17.48 -0.18
CA ILE A 381 5.60 17.61 0.31
C ILE A 381 5.57 18.52 1.55
N TRP A 382 4.67 19.51 1.57
CA TRP A 382 4.36 20.26 2.79
C TRP A 382 3.34 19.50 3.67
N ARG A 383 3.53 19.57 4.99
CA ARG A 383 2.59 19.02 5.99
C ARG A 383 2.42 19.97 7.17
N LYS A 384 1.23 19.97 7.78
CA LYS A 384 0.95 20.73 9.01
C LYS A 384 1.81 20.18 10.16
N ASP A 385 2.41 21.07 10.94
CA ASP A 385 3.25 20.70 12.09
C ASP A 385 2.40 20.44 13.34
N ASP A 386 1.90 19.21 13.48
CA ASP A 386 1.08 18.81 14.64
C ASP A 386 1.83 18.94 15.99
N SER A 387 3.16 19.00 15.97
CA SER A 387 3.99 19.01 17.18
C SER A 387 3.90 20.30 18.00
N ARG A 388 3.37 21.39 17.42
CA ARG A 388 3.16 22.66 18.14
C ARG A 388 1.86 22.72 18.94
N HIS A 389 0.89 21.85 18.68
CA HIS A 389 -0.40 21.87 19.37
C HIS A 389 -0.35 21.32 20.81
N GLY A 390 0.76 20.69 21.24
CA GLY A 390 0.83 20.01 22.54
C GLY A 390 1.73 20.62 23.62
N SER A 391 2.77 21.40 23.28
CA SER A 391 3.85 21.68 24.25
C SER A 391 4.24 23.14 24.45
N ASN A 392 3.63 24.10 23.74
CA ASN A 392 4.04 25.51 23.82
C ASN A 392 2.87 26.51 23.91
N LYS A 393 1.92 26.27 24.81
CA LYS A 393 0.92 27.28 25.22
C LYS A 393 1.52 28.44 26.04
N LYS A 394 2.85 28.50 26.21
CA LYS A 394 3.58 29.49 27.02
C LYS A 394 4.67 30.25 26.24
N ARG A 395 4.68 30.23 24.91
CA ARG A 395 5.45 31.22 24.16
C ARG A 395 4.58 32.46 23.95
N THR A 396 5.05 33.52 24.59
CA THR A 396 4.57 34.89 24.69
C THR A 396 4.02 35.49 23.40
N THR A 397 3.11 36.43 23.64
CA THR A 397 2.20 37.21 22.79
C THR A 397 2.82 38.15 21.77
N ASP A 398 4.10 38.02 21.41
CA ASP A 398 4.75 39.16 20.72
C ASP A 398 4.71 39.14 19.19
N ASN A 399 4.45 38.01 18.50
CA ASN A 399 4.32 38.01 17.03
C ASN A 399 3.09 37.22 16.56
N GLN A 400 1.91 37.86 16.54
CA GLN A 400 0.71 37.30 15.89
C GLN A 400 0.91 37.17 14.35
N GLU A 401 1.73 38.03 13.74
CA GLU A 401 2.01 38.02 12.30
C GLU A 401 2.85 36.81 11.86
N ASP A 402 3.79 36.34 12.68
CA ASP A 402 4.60 35.16 12.34
C ASP A 402 3.84 33.83 12.48
N GLN A 403 2.73 33.82 13.22
CA GLN A 403 1.83 32.67 13.31
C GLN A 403 0.90 32.55 12.10
N LEU A 404 0.80 33.58 11.24
CA LEU A 404 -0.06 33.58 10.06
C LEU A 404 0.66 33.12 8.78
N LYS A 405 1.99 33.16 8.73
CA LYS A 405 2.75 32.78 7.53
C LYS A 405 2.72 31.26 7.28
N PRO A 406 2.26 30.78 6.11
CA PRO A 406 2.02 29.35 5.89
C PRO A 406 3.30 28.51 5.93
N TRP A 407 4.45 29.02 5.50
CA TRP A 407 5.75 28.32 5.56
C TRP A 407 6.35 28.19 6.98
N ASN A 408 5.77 28.87 7.98
CA ASN A 408 6.14 28.74 9.39
C ASN A 408 5.24 27.76 10.15
N ASN A 409 4.00 27.55 9.70
CA ASN A 409 3.05 26.57 10.24
C ASN A 409 3.22 25.17 9.66
N HIS A 410 3.70 25.09 8.42
CA HIS A 410 3.94 23.86 7.72
C HIS A 410 5.43 23.50 7.74
N ARG A 411 5.74 22.21 7.73
CA ARG A 411 7.11 21.69 7.51
C ARG A 411 7.20 21.01 6.16
N LEU A 412 8.36 21.17 5.53
CA LEU A 412 8.68 20.52 4.28
C LEU A 412 9.26 19.12 4.58
N TYR A 413 8.68 18.11 3.94
CA TYR A 413 9.10 16.72 4.03
C TYR A 413 9.64 16.24 2.68
N LEU A 414 10.70 15.44 2.74
CA LEU A 414 11.25 14.72 1.61
C LEU A 414 10.90 13.24 1.74
N HIS A 415 10.10 12.75 0.80
CA HIS A 415 9.77 11.34 0.65
C HIS A 415 10.67 10.71 -0.41
N CYS A 416 11.48 9.74 -0.03
CA CYS A 416 12.39 9.03 -0.92
C CYS A 416 11.91 7.59 -1.12
N ASN A 417 11.79 7.15 -2.37
CA ASN A 417 11.59 5.76 -2.71
C ASN A 417 12.94 5.09 -2.90
N VAL A 418 13.14 3.99 -2.18
CA VAL A 418 14.44 3.31 -2.01
C VAL A 418 14.29 1.87 -2.46
N ASP A 419 15.21 1.40 -3.30
CA ASP A 419 15.28 -0.01 -3.63
C ASP A 419 16.10 -0.76 -2.57
N ARG A 420 15.45 -1.70 -1.86
CA ARG A 420 16.06 -2.48 -0.79
C ARG A 420 17.22 -3.33 -1.31
N GLN A 421 17.14 -3.84 -2.55
CA GLN A 421 18.20 -4.66 -3.14
C GLN A 421 19.49 -3.86 -3.35
N LEU A 422 19.35 -2.55 -3.59
CA LEU A 422 20.47 -1.62 -3.77
C LEU A 422 21.02 -1.07 -2.45
N LEU A 423 20.64 -1.65 -1.30
CA LEU A 423 21.27 -1.33 0.00
C LEU A 423 22.35 -2.35 0.39
N THR A 424 22.42 -3.51 -0.28
CA THR A 424 23.35 -4.60 0.04
C THR A 424 24.23 -4.94 -1.16
N ALA A 425 25.42 -5.49 -0.92
CA ALA A 425 26.34 -5.84 -1.99
C ALA A 425 25.76 -6.89 -2.96
N GLU A 426 25.24 -8.02 -2.44
CA GLU A 426 24.70 -9.09 -3.30
C GLU A 426 23.42 -8.68 -4.01
N GLY A 427 22.54 -7.91 -3.35
CA GLY A 427 21.34 -7.39 -3.99
C GLY A 427 21.69 -6.44 -5.16
N THR A 428 22.79 -5.71 -5.03
CA THR A 428 23.28 -4.83 -6.10
C THR A 428 23.80 -5.60 -7.29
N GLU A 429 24.53 -6.70 -7.08
CA GLU A 429 24.95 -7.60 -8.16
C GLU A 429 23.75 -8.26 -8.84
N GLN A 430 22.76 -8.74 -8.07
CA GLN A 430 21.53 -9.30 -8.63
C GLN A 430 20.80 -8.30 -9.54
N VAL A 431 20.67 -7.04 -9.11
CA VAL A 431 20.05 -5.98 -9.92
C VAL A 431 20.92 -5.66 -11.14
N ARG A 432 22.25 -5.65 -10.99
CA ARG A 432 23.20 -5.42 -12.10
C ARG A 432 23.06 -6.50 -13.17
N GLU A 433 23.08 -7.77 -12.80
CA GLU A 433 22.89 -8.89 -13.72
C GLU A 433 21.50 -8.88 -14.37
N ALA A 434 20.44 -8.63 -13.61
CA ALA A 434 19.08 -8.54 -14.13
C ALA A 434 18.96 -7.42 -15.19
N LYS A 435 19.63 -6.28 -14.94
CA LYS A 435 19.70 -5.18 -15.90
C LYS A 435 20.54 -5.53 -17.13
N LYS A 436 21.70 -6.16 -16.97
CA LYS A 436 22.50 -6.69 -18.09
C LYS A 436 21.66 -7.60 -18.98
N LYS A 437 21.01 -8.61 -18.39
CA LYS A 437 20.12 -9.54 -19.10
C LYS A 437 18.98 -8.81 -19.81
N ALA A 438 18.37 -7.80 -19.19
CA ALA A 438 17.30 -7.02 -19.80
C ALA A 438 17.77 -6.16 -20.99
N VAL A 439 18.96 -5.54 -20.88
CA VAL A 439 19.56 -4.76 -21.96
C VAL A 439 19.95 -5.68 -23.12
N ILE A 440 20.65 -6.79 -22.85
CA ILE A 440 21.01 -7.82 -23.85
C ILE A 440 19.76 -8.35 -24.56
N LYS A 441 18.71 -8.71 -23.80
CA LYS A 441 17.44 -9.16 -24.39
C LYS A 441 16.83 -8.11 -25.32
N THR A 442 16.94 -6.83 -24.96
CA THR A 442 16.42 -5.73 -25.79
C THR A 442 17.26 -5.55 -27.05
N LEU A 443 18.59 -5.59 -26.92
CA LEU A 443 19.53 -5.52 -28.04
C LEU A 443 19.32 -6.67 -29.03
N ASN A 444 19.23 -7.91 -28.54
CA ASN A 444 18.97 -9.09 -29.37
C ASN A 444 17.62 -9.03 -30.08
N LYS A 445 16.60 -8.41 -29.46
CA LYS A 445 15.30 -8.20 -30.09
C LYS A 445 15.36 -7.17 -31.23
N THR A 446 16.20 -6.15 -31.11
CA THR A 446 16.34 -5.07 -32.10
C THR A 446 17.34 -5.38 -33.21
N LEU A 447 18.38 -6.18 -32.94
CA LEU A 447 19.47 -6.51 -33.88
C LEU A 447 19.30 -7.89 -34.55
N GLY A 448 18.39 -8.75 -34.08
CA GLY A 448 18.36 -10.16 -34.49
C GLY A 448 19.52 -10.95 -33.86
N LYS A 449 19.43 -12.28 -33.84
CA LYS A 449 20.41 -13.13 -33.11
C LYS A 449 21.82 -13.16 -33.73
N GLU A 450 22.05 -12.60 -34.92
CA GLU A 450 23.23 -12.90 -35.75
C GLU A 450 24.18 -11.75 -36.07
N LYS A 451 23.97 -10.51 -35.61
CA LYS A 451 24.86 -9.39 -35.99
C LYS A 451 25.37 -8.62 -34.78
N LEU A 452 26.43 -9.15 -34.20
CA LEU A 452 27.22 -8.59 -33.10
C LEU A 452 28.70 -8.57 -33.51
N GLN A 453 28.99 -8.02 -34.68
CA GLN A 453 30.34 -7.59 -35.05
C GLN A 453 30.22 -6.21 -35.68
N ASP A 454 31.11 -5.34 -35.24
CA ASP A 454 31.21 -3.95 -35.65
C ASP A 454 31.16 -3.83 -37.17
N LEU A 455 30.35 -2.86 -37.63
CA LEU A 455 30.24 -2.24 -38.95
C LEU A 455 28.77 -2.19 -39.41
N GLU A 456 28.29 -0.96 -39.65
CA GLU A 456 27.11 -0.63 -40.44
C GLU A 456 25.74 -0.54 -39.73
N LEU A 457 25.66 0.21 -38.62
CA LEU A 457 24.38 0.69 -38.05
C LEU A 457 23.57 1.59 -39.03
N GLU A 458 24.24 2.19 -40.03
CA GLU A 458 23.60 3.04 -41.05
C GLU A 458 22.96 2.24 -42.19
N GLN A 459 23.33 0.98 -42.41
CA GLN A 459 22.82 0.17 -43.52
C GLN A 459 21.54 -0.61 -43.19
N LEU A 460 21.06 -0.57 -41.94
CA LEU A 460 19.90 -1.34 -41.48
C LEU A 460 18.54 -0.63 -41.68
N GLY A 461 18.49 0.52 -42.37
CA GLY A 461 17.26 1.28 -42.57
C GLY A 461 16.59 1.76 -41.27
N LEU A 462 17.35 1.82 -40.17
CA LEU A 462 16.87 2.24 -38.85
C LEU A 462 16.71 3.76 -38.79
N THR A 463 15.67 4.22 -38.10
CA THR A 463 15.48 5.66 -37.86
C THR A 463 16.57 6.21 -36.95
N LYS A 464 16.97 7.48 -37.12
CA LYS A 464 17.98 8.15 -36.27
C LYS A 464 17.72 7.98 -34.75
N ALA A 465 16.45 8.05 -34.35
CA ALA A 465 16.04 7.84 -32.96
C ALA A 465 16.26 6.40 -32.45
N GLN A 466 16.14 5.40 -33.33
CA GLN A 466 16.43 4.00 -32.98
C GLN A 466 17.93 3.78 -32.83
N ILE A 467 18.75 4.35 -33.73
CA ILE A 467 20.22 4.29 -33.67
C ILE A 467 20.72 4.92 -32.37
N GLU A 468 20.26 6.12 -32.03
CA GLU A 468 20.60 6.76 -30.74
C GLU A 468 20.16 5.95 -29.53
N SER A 469 18.99 5.30 -29.60
CA SER A 469 18.52 4.43 -28.51
C SER A 469 19.38 3.18 -28.36
N LEU A 470 19.92 2.63 -29.46
CA LEU A 470 20.79 1.48 -29.44
C LEU A 470 22.17 1.85 -28.88
N ALA A 471 22.74 2.96 -29.33
CA ALA A 471 23.99 3.52 -28.80
C ALA A 471 23.90 3.76 -27.29
N LYS A 472 22.80 4.36 -26.80
CA LYS A 472 22.58 4.56 -25.35
C LYS A 472 22.53 3.23 -24.57
N LYS A 473 21.94 2.18 -25.16
CA LYS A 473 21.83 0.85 -24.53
C LYS A 473 23.16 0.10 -24.52
N SER A 474 23.95 0.18 -25.59
CA SER A 474 25.30 -0.40 -25.62
C SER A 474 26.23 0.31 -24.63
N SER A 475 26.19 1.65 -24.55
CA SER A 475 26.92 2.40 -23.52
C SER A 475 26.48 1.98 -22.11
N THR A 476 25.18 1.82 -21.87
CA THR A 476 24.66 1.36 -20.57
C THR A 476 25.18 -0.05 -20.21
N LEU A 477 25.28 -0.95 -21.19
CA LEU A 477 25.83 -2.28 -21.00
C LEU A 477 27.31 -2.21 -20.60
N ASN A 478 28.11 -1.41 -21.30
CA ASN A 478 29.53 -1.18 -20.96
C ASN A 478 29.70 -0.67 -19.52
N TYR A 479 28.87 0.30 -19.10
CA TYR A 479 28.89 0.81 -17.73
C TYR A 479 28.52 -0.23 -16.68
N LEU A 480 27.62 -1.17 -17.00
CA LEU A 480 27.28 -2.26 -16.08
C LEU A 480 28.36 -3.35 -16.03
N GLU A 481 29.17 -3.50 -17.08
CA GLU A 481 30.23 -4.51 -17.16
C GLU A 481 31.53 -4.06 -16.53
N LYS A 482 31.97 -2.82 -16.77
CA LYS A 482 33.26 -2.31 -16.30
C LYS A 482 33.21 -1.75 -14.88
N ASN A 483 32.13 -1.06 -14.50
CA ASN A 483 32.12 -0.20 -13.33
C ASN A 483 31.21 -0.74 -12.23
N SER A 484 31.75 -0.92 -11.03
CA SER A 484 31.00 -1.38 -9.85
C SER A 484 30.66 -0.21 -8.91
N PRO A 485 29.42 -0.08 -8.40
CA PRO A 485 29.05 0.84 -7.32
C PRO A 485 29.93 0.71 -6.06
N PRO A 486 29.89 1.73 -5.17
CA PRO A 486 30.65 1.73 -3.92
C PRO A 486 30.33 0.51 -3.04
N LEU A 487 31.29 0.17 -2.18
CA LEU A 487 31.16 -0.94 -1.24
C LEU A 487 29.91 -0.78 -0.37
N ARG A 488 29.06 -1.81 -0.41
CA ARG A 488 27.82 -1.90 0.36
C ARG A 488 27.98 -2.91 1.49
N PRO A 489 27.20 -2.80 2.57
CA PRO A 489 27.20 -3.81 3.61
C PRO A 489 26.82 -5.18 3.01
N ASN A 490 27.61 -6.19 3.36
CA ASN A 490 27.33 -7.58 3.00
C ASN A 490 26.14 -8.06 3.82
N ALA A 491 25.15 -8.64 3.16
CA ALA A 491 23.97 -9.20 3.80
C ALA A 491 23.48 -10.37 2.95
N LYS A 492 24.15 -11.52 3.12
CA LYS A 492 23.87 -12.75 2.38
C LYS A 492 22.37 -12.97 2.30
N PRO A 493 21.80 -13.13 1.08
CA PRO A 493 20.40 -13.49 0.97
C PRO A 493 20.18 -14.76 1.79
N TYR A 494 19.07 -14.79 2.51
CA TYR A 494 18.76 -15.93 3.35
C TYR A 494 18.61 -17.20 2.50
N GLU A 495 19.46 -18.19 2.77
CA GLU A 495 19.38 -19.53 2.19
C GLU A 495 18.81 -20.48 3.25
N GLY A 496 17.49 -20.67 3.19
CA GLY A 496 16.79 -21.64 4.02
C GLY A 496 16.89 -23.07 3.46
N GLN A 497 16.81 -24.06 4.34
CA GLN A 497 16.69 -25.46 4.00
C GLN A 497 15.29 -25.75 3.43
N PRO A 498 15.17 -26.28 2.20
CA PRO A 498 13.88 -26.44 1.53
C PRO A 498 12.97 -27.47 2.23
N HIS A 499 13.54 -28.44 2.96
CA HIS A 499 12.81 -29.45 3.72
C HIS A 499 12.24 -28.93 5.05
N ILE A 500 12.72 -27.80 5.57
CA ILE A 500 12.18 -27.22 6.80
C ILE A 500 11.09 -26.20 6.45
N ILE A 501 9.86 -26.48 6.87
CA ILE A 501 8.69 -25.64 6.63
C ILE A 501 8.09 -25.18 7.95
N VAL A 502 7.78 -23.89 8.05
CA VAL A 502 7.01 -23.33 9.17
C VAL A 502 5.54 -23.25 8.78
N GLY A 503 4.71 -24.14 9.32
CA GLY A 503 3.26 -24.08 9.20
C GLY A 503 2.64 -23.12 10.22
N VAL A 504 1.73 -22.29 9.75
CA VAL A 504 0.98 -21.33 10.56
C VAL A 504 -0.50 -21.71 10.48
N SER A 505 -1.19 -21.82 11.60
CA SER A 505 -2.63 -22.03 11.65
C SER A 505 -3.35 -20.88 12.36
N PHE A 506 -4.58 -20.58 11.94
CA PHE A 506 -5.41 -19.52 12.53
C PHE A 506 -6.62 -20.11 13.25
N SER A 507 -7.00 -19.52 14.39
CA SER A 507 -8.26 -19.83 15.07
C SER A 507 -8.84 -18.64 15.81
N ARG A 508 -10.14 -18.70 16.10
CA ARG A 508 -10.82 -17.66 16.90
C ARG A 508 -10.57 -17.71 18.42
N HIS A 509 -9.92 -18.76 18.92
CA HIS A 509 -9.58 -18.90 20.34
C HIS A 509 -8.20 -18.34 20.63
N GLU A 510 -7.21 -18.84 19.90
CA GLU A 510 -5.85 -18.31 19.92
C GLU A 510 -5.50 -17.74 18.56
N PRO A 511 -4.80 -16.60 18.51
CA PRO A 511 -4.60 -15.91 17.25
C PRO A 511 -3.84 -16.72 16.21
N VAL A 512 -2.82 -17.47 16.65
CA VAL A 512 -1.94 -18.27 15.79
C VAL A 512 -1.39 -19.45 16.58
N ALA A 513 -1.25 -20.61 15.93
CA ALA A 513 -0.30 -21.64 16.32
C ALA A 513 0.71 -21.89 15.19
N ILE A 514 1.93 -22.26 15.55
CA ILE A 514 3.06 -22.40 14.65
C ILE A 514 3.66 -23.79 14.84
N ALA A 515 3.94 -24.49 13.75
CA ALA A 515 4.66 -25.75 13.74
C ALA A 515 5.84 -25.66 12.77
N VAL A 516 7.03 -26.03 13.21
CA VAL A 516 8.21 -26.22 12.36
C VAL A 516 8.33 -27.70 12.09
N VAL A 517 8.30 -28.08 10.82
CA VAL A 517 8.30 -29.47 10.38
C VAL A 517 9.46 -29.68 9.42
N ASP A 518 10.23 -30.73 9.68
CA ASP A 518 11.12 -31.31 8.68
C ASP A 518 10.31 -32.28 7.83
N VAL A 519 10.09 -31.89 6.57
CA VAL A 519 9.27 -32.60 5.61
C VAL A 519 9.94 -33.89 5.12
N GLU A 520 11.27 -33.93 5.05
CA GLU A 520 11.98 -35.13 4.58
C GLU A 520 11.88 -36.28 5.58
N ARG A 521 11.83 -35.93 6.88
CA ARG A 521 11.75 -36.89 7.98
C ARG A 521 10.33 -37.05 8.54
N GLU A 522 9.38 -36.24 8.08
CA GLU A 522 8.05 -36.06 8.68
C GLU A 522 8.10 -35.78 10.20
N GLU A 523 9.18 -35.13 10.67
CA GLU A 523 9.40 -34.85 12.08
C GLU A 523 9.00 -33.42 12.43
N VAL A 524 8.23 -33.28 13.52
CA VAL A 524 7.87 -31.98 14.08
C VAL A 524 9.02 -31.50 14.98
N LEU A 525 9.76 -30.50 14.51
CA LEU A 525 10.89 -29.92 15.24
C LEU A 525 10.44 -29.07 16.42
N GLU A 526 9.37 -28.30 16.25
CA GLU A 526 8.87 -27.38 17.27
C GLU A 526 7.41 -26.95 17.02
N CYS A 527 6.56 -26.99 18.06
CA CYS A 527 5.23 -26.38 18.03
C CYS A 527 5.15 -25.26 19.08
N GLN A 528 4.65 -24.10 18.69
CA GLN A 528 4.46 -22.96 19.58
C GLN A 528 3.07 -22.34 19.42
N SER A 529 2.41 -22.08 20.55
CA SER A 529 1.25 -21.19 20.63
C SER A 529 1.68 -19.72 20.49
N ALA A 530 0.75 -18.83 20.16
CA ALA A 530 1.02 -17.38 20.16
C ALA A 530 1.52 -16.87 21.52
N LYS A 531 1.14 -17.52 22.63
CA LYS A 531 1.61 -17.17 23.97
C LYS A 531 3.08 -17.54 24.16
N GLU A 532 3.48 -18.72 23.71
CA GLU A 532 4.87 -19.19 23.80
C GLU A 532 5.78 -18.39 22.86
N LEU A 533 5.33 -18.14 21.64
CA LEU A 533 6.04 -17.31 20.66
C LEU A 533 6.37 -15.92 21.23
N LEU A 534 5.37 -15.25 21.81
CA LEU A 534 5.56 -13.89 22.32
C LEU A 534 6.30 -13.86 23.67
N ASN A 535 6.26 -14.92 24.47
CA ASN A 535 6.94 -14.96 25.77
C ASN A 535 8.34 -15.62 25.70
N ARG A 536 8.94 -15.77 24.51
CA ARG A 536 10.30 -16.31 24.31
C ARG A 536 11.29 -15.65 25.30
N GLY A 537 11.71 -16.44 26.29
CA GLY A 537 12.52 -15.99 27.43
C GLY A 537 12.18 -16.65 28.79
N GLU A 538 11.03 -17.32 28.92
CA GLU A 538 10.66 -18.09 30.13
C GLU A 538 10.32 -19.55 29.76
N ALA A 539 11.12 -20.50 30.29
CA ALA A 539 10.98 -21.97 30.26
C ALA A 539 10.84 -22.65 28.87
N GLN A 540 11.91 -23.28 28.40
CA GLN A 540 11.91 -24.13 27.21
C GLN A 540 11.33 -25.52 27.55
N TYR A 541 10.49 -26.07 26.68
CA TYR A 541 10.04 -27.47 26.69
C TYR A 541 10.57 -28.17 25.43
N ILE A 542 10.93 -29.44 25.54
CA ILE A 542 11.24 -30.32 24.40
C ILE A 542 10.13 -31.37 24.28
N TRP A 543 9.80 -31.74 23.05
CA TRP A 543 8.97 -32.90 22.76
C TRP A 543 9.85 -34.13 22.61
N ARG A 544 9.65 -35.15 23.47
CA ARG A 544 10.20 -36.50 23.31
C ARG A 544 9.06 -37.50 23.34
N ASN A 545 9.03 -38.40 22.35
CA ASN A 545 8.06 -39.50 22.28
C ASN A 545 6.59 -39.06 22.46
N GLY A 546 6.18 -37.96 21.84
CA GLY A 546 4.81 -37.46 21.90
C GLY A 546 4.40 -36.84 23.25
N LYS A 547 5.33 -36.61 24.19
CA LYS A 547 5.08 -35.93 25.47
C LYS A 547 5.92 -34.65 25.59
N LYS A 548 5.31 -33.63 26.19
CA LYS A 548 5.92 -32.31 26.45
C LYS A 548 6.72 -32.36 27.77
N GLU A 549 8.03 -32.25 27.70
CA GLU A 549 8.93 -32.27 28.87
C GLU A 549 9.65 -30.91 29.05
N PRO A 550 9.75 -30.34 30.26
CA PRO A 550 10.50 -29.12 30.51
C PRO A 550 12.02 -29.35 30.42
N LEU A 551 12.76 -28.41 29.84
CA LEU A 551 14.22 -28.48 29.68
C LEU A 551 14.99 -28.45 31.02
N ILE A 552 14.37 -27.94 32.09
CA ILE A 552 14.96 -27.88 33.43
C ILE A 552 13.85 -28.19 34.45
N LYS A 553 14.05 -29.21 35.28
CA LYS A 553 13.19 -29.49 36.44
C LYS A 553 13.43 -28.40 37.48
N ASP A 554 12.37 -27.72 37.93
CA ASP A 554 12.45 -26.84 39.09
C ASP A 554 12.99 -27.63 40.31
N GLY A 555 14.09 -27.17 40.90
CA GLY A 555 14.55 -27.65 42.22
C GLY A 555 15.86 -28.45 42.29
N THR A 556 16.71 -28.51 41.26
CA THR A 556 18.03 -29.16 41.41
C THR A 556 19.02 -28.26 42.16
N GLU A 557 19.25 -28.58 43.45
CA GLU A 557 20.40 -28.07 44.21
C GLU A 557 21.70 -28.62 43.58
N GLN A 558 22.54 -27.74 43.03
CA GLN A 558 23.95 -28.08 42.80
C GLN A 558 24.80 -27.35 43.85
N ARG A 559 25.58 -28.14 44.59
CA ARG A 559 26.59 -27.62 45.52
C ARG A 559 27.83 -27.22 44.74
N HIS A 560 28.31 -26.00 44.94
CA HIS A 560 29.62 -25.57 44.46
C HIS A 560 30.72 -26.31 45.25
N PRO A 561 31.89 -26.61 44.65
CA PRO A 561 33.02 -27.27 45.33
C PRO A 561 33.57 -26.53 46.56
N ASN A 562 33.15 -25.28 46.83
CA ASN A 562 33.62 -24.48 47.97
C ASN A 562 32.51 -24.21 49.03
N GLY A 563 31.46 -25.03 49.09
CA GLY A 563 30.56 -25.07 50.26
C GLY A 563 29.49 -23.96 50.38
N GLY A 564 29.37 -23.04 49.43
CA GLY A 564 28.31 -22.02 49.42
C GLY A 564 27.03 -22.46 48.69
N LYS A 565 25.85 -22.28 49.33
CA LYS A 565 24.53 -22.47 48.69
C LYS A 565 24.17 -21.25 47.83
N LEU A 566 23.85 -21.47 46.55
CA LEU A 566 23.45 -20.40 45.62
C LEU A 566 21.98 -20.60 45.22
N TYR A 567 21.10 -19.72 45.69
CA TYR A 567 19.74 -19.62 45.18
C TYR A 567 19.75 -18.77 43.90
N ILE A 568 19.46 -19.38 42.75
CA ILE A 568 19.31 -18.64 41.49
C ILE A 568 17.97 -17.87 41.53
N ARG A 569 18.01 -16.62 41.99
CA ARG A 569 16.89 -15.67 41.84
C ARG A 569 16.88 -15.12 40.42
N LYS A 570 15.77 -15.31 39.67
CA LYS A 570 15.52 -14.73 38.35
C LYS A 570 15.69 -13.19 38.39
N GLY A 571 16.82 -12.70 37.91
CA GLY A 571 17.07 -11.26 37.73
C GLY A 571 16.22 -10.68 36.60
N LYS A 572 15.32 -9.76 36.95
CA LYS A 572 14.45 -9.00 36.05
C LYS A 572 15.25 -8.25 34.96
N ARG A 573 15.09 -8.62 33.69
CA ARG A 573 15.02 -7.64 32.58
C ARG A 573 13.59 -7.62 32.05
N VAL A 574 12.80 -6.67 32.55
CA VAL A 574 11.44 -6.38 32.08
C VAL A 574 11.52 -5.74 30.69
N ARG A 575 11.72 -6.55 29.64
CA ARG A 575 11.02 -6.27 28.38
C ARG A 575 9.54 -6.49 28.70
N ARG A 576 8.70 -5.45 28.58
CA ARG A 576 7.25 -5.56 28.86
C ARG A 576 6.70 -6.79 28.13
N LYS A 577 6.04 -7.70 28.86
CA LYS A 577 5.50 -8.97 28.36
C LYS A 577 4.65 -8.72 27.10
N PRO A 578 5.12 -9.06 25.88
CA PRO A 578 4.44 -8.65 24.65
C PRO A 578 3.08 -9.35 24.49
N TYR A 579 2.88 -10.53 25.08
CA TYR A 579 1.56 -11.19 25.13
C TYR A 579 0.50 -10.39 25.93
N ARG A 580 0.92 -9.56 26.89
CA ARG A 580 -0.01 -8.67 27.62
C ARG A 580 -0.72 -7.69 26.67
N LEU A 581 -0.08 -7.30 25.57
CA LEU A 581 -0.69 -6.42 24.57
C LEU A 581 -1.82 -7.13 23.80
N VAL A 582 -1.71 -8.45 23.58
CA VAL A 582 -2.77 -9.27 23.00
C VAL A 582 -3.99 -9.29 23.92
N GLN A 583 -3.78 -9.52 25.22
CA GLN A 583 -4.84 -9.48 26.23
C GLN A 583 -5.48 -8.09 26.35
N GLN A 584 -4.65 -7.03 26.36
CA GLN A 584 -5.12 -5.64 26.41
C GLN A 584 -5.98 -5.28 25.19
N LEU A 585 -5.60 -5.75 24.01
CA LEU A 585 -6.37 -5.56 22.79
C LEU A 585 -7.72 -6.30 22.84
N HIS A 586 -7.74 -7.53 23.36
CA HIS A 586 -8.98 -8.28 23.54
C HIS A 586 -9.96 -7.56 24.48
N GLN A 587 -9.46 -7.11 25.64
CA GLN A 587 -10.25 -6.33 26.61
C GLN A 587 -10.80 -5.03 26.00
N ARG A 588 -9.97 -4.28 25.26
CA ARG A 588 -10.40 -3.05 24.57
C ARG A 588 -11.47 -3.30 23.52
N HIS A 589 -11.34 -4.35 22.72
CA HIS A 589 -12.37 -4.68 21.72
C HIS A 589 -13.71 -5.06 22.36
N GLN A 590 -13.70 -5.75 23.50
CA GLN A 590 -14.92 -6.08 24.24
C GLN A 590 -15.58 -4.80 24.78
N GLN A 591 -14.81 -3.94 25.46
CA GLN A 591 -15.29 -2.66 25.98
C GLN A 591 -15.82 -1.74 24.87
N ASN A 592 -15.10 -1.62 23.76
CA ASN A 592 -15.50 -0.77 22.65
C ASN A 592 -16.70 -1.33 21.89
N SER A 593 -16.92 -2.64 21.88
CA SER A 593 -18.15 -3.22 21.31
C SER A 593 -19.38 -2.91 22.18
N GLN A 594 -19.23 -2.90 23.51
CA GLN A 594 -20.29 -2.50 24.44
C GLN A 594 -20.57 -1.00 24.31
N ARG A 595 -19.54 -0.17 24.40
CA ARG A 595 -19.65 1.30 24.22
C ARG A 595 -20.22 1.69 22.88
N ARG A 596 -19.83 1.04 21.77
CA ARG A 596 -20.38 1.32 20.44
C ARG A 596 -21.90 1.09 20.41
N SER A 597 -22.38 0.01 21.02
CA SER A 597 -23.82 -0.29 21.09
C SER A 597 -24.57 0.80 21.87
N GLU A 598 -23.98 1.28 22.96
CA GLU A 598 -24.54 2.37 23.79
C GLU A 598 -24.49 3.73 23.07
N GLU A 599 -23.35 4.08 22.48
CA GLU A 599 -23.13 5.32 21.74
C GLU A 599 -23.97 5.40 20.45
N GLN A 600 -24.23 4.27 19.79
CA GLN A 600 -25.14 4.19 18.64
C GLN A 600 -26.60 4.37 19.04
N LYS A 601 -27.01 3.87 20.21
CA LYS A 601 -28.36 4.13 20.75
C LYS A 601 -28.56 5.60 21.14
N GLN A 602 -27.47 6.32 21.40
CA GLN A 602 -27.46 7.73 21.82
C GLN A 602 -27.06 8.69 20.70
N ASP A 603 -26.88 8.22 19.45
CA ASP A 603 -26.41 9.00 18.29
C ASP A 603 -25.09 9.78 18.53
N ARG A 604 -24.22 9.29 19.41
CA ARG A 604 -22.94 9.93 19.78
C ARG A 604 -21.69 9.23 19.22
N TYR A 605 -21.88 8.17 18.44
CA TYR A 605 -20.76 7.35 17.97
C TYR A 605 -19.81 8.12 17.04
N ARG A 606 -18.53 8.18 17.41
CA ARG A 606 -17.44 8.70 16.55
C ARG A 606 -16.42 7.60 16.26
N SER A 607 -16.12 7.40 14.99
CA SER A 607 -15.10 6.43 14.56
C SER A 607 -13.70 6.87 15.02
N SER A 608 -13.00 6.04 15.80
CA SER A 608 -11.63 6.29 16.26
C SER A 608 -10.65 5.26 15.69
N ASN A 609 -9.49 5.71 15.19
CA ASN A 609 -8.46 4.84 14.60
C ASN A 609 -7.50 4.19 15.62
N SER A 610 -7.64 4.47 16.92
CA SER A 610 -6.69 4.03 17.96
C SER A 610 -6.61 2.51 18.12
N ASP A 611 -7.74 1.81 18.00
CA ASP A 611 -7.82 0.34 18.09
C ASP A 611 -7.14 -0.33 16.91
N SER A 612 -7.36 0.24 15.72
CA SER A 612 -6.75 -0.22 14.48
C SER A 612 -5.23 -0.17 14.56
N ASN A 613 -4.67 0.87 15.18
CA ASN A 613 -3.24 1.06 15.38
C ASN A 613 -2.62 0.07 16.37
N LEU A 614 -3.28 -0.20 17.52
CA LEU A 614 -2.81 -1.20 18.48
C LEU A 614 -2.86 -2.61 17.87
N GLY A 615 -3.92 -2.94 17.14
CA GLY A 615 -4.03 -4.23 16.45
C GLY A 615 -2.95 -4.41 15.39
N LEU A 616 -2.68 -3.38 14.59
CA LEU A 616 -1.60 -3.44 13.61
C LEU A 616 -0.23 -3.65 14.27
N TYR A 617 0.01 -3.02 15.43
CA TYR A 617 1.26 -3.20 16.16
C TYR A 617 1.44 -4.63 16.68
N VAL A 618 0.41 -5.21 17.29
CA VAL A 618 0.44 -6.59 17.81
C VAL A 618 0.62 -7.61 16.68
N GLU A 619 -0.07 -7.43 15.56
CA GLU A 619 0.07 -8.31 14.38
C GLU A 619 1.47 -8.24 13.77
N ARG A 620 2.07 -7.04 13.69
CA ARG A 620 3.47 -6.87 13.25
C ARG A 620 4.45 -7.58 14.20
N LEU A 621 4.19 -7.52 15.50
CA LEU A 621 5.03 -8.17 16.52
C LEU A 621 4.96 -9.70 16.36
N ILE A 622 3.77 -10.26 16.11
CA ILE A 622 3.63 -11.71 15.88
C ILE A 622 4.26 -12.12 14.56
N ALA A 623 4.05 -11.34 13.50
CA ALA A 623 4.69 -11.57 12.22
C ALA A 623 6.21 -11.53 12.31
N SER A 624 6.80 -10.60 13.09
CA SER A 624 8.25 -10.56 13.28
C SER A 624 8.75 -11.79 14.03
N GLU A 625 8.07 -12.22 15.09
CA GLU A 625 8.49 -13.41 15.86
C GLU A 625 8.36 -14.71 15.05
N ILE A 626 7.32 -14.84 14.20
CA ILE A 626 7.19 -15.99 13.27
C ILE A 626 8.39 -16.04 12.33
N VAL A 627 8.79 -14.90 11.77
CA VAL A 627 9.91 -14.83 10.83
C VAL A 627 11.24 -15.05 11.56
N GLU A 628 11.42 -14.53 12.76
CA GLU A 628 12.59 -14.82 13.59
C GLU A 628 12.72 -16.32 13.91
N LEU A 629 11.61 -16.99 14.20
CA LEU A 629 11.56 -18.43 14.40
C LEU A 629 11.95 -19.19 13.13
N ALA A 630 11.45 -18.76 11.97
CA ALA A 630 11.84 -19.33 10.67
C ALA A 630 13.34 -19.16 10.39
N LEU A 631 13.90 -17.96 10.65
CA LEU A 631 15.32 -17.67 10.48
C LEU A 631 16.19 -18.54 11.40
N GLN A 632 15.82 -18.67 12.68
CA GLN A 632 16.55 -19.50 13.66
C GLN A 632 16.62 -20.96 13.23
N ARG A 633 15.53 -21.48 12.65
CA ARG A 633 15.44 -22.88 12.18
C ARG A 633 15.89 -23.05 10.73
N LYS A 634 16.38 -21.99 10.08
CA LYS A 634 16.75 -22.00 8.65
C LYS A 634 15.63 -22.57 7.76
N ALA A 635 14.36 -22.31 8.07
CA ALA A 635 13.24 -22.76 7.26
C ALA A 635 13.23 -22.14 5.85
N GLY A 636 13.10 -22.95 4.80
CA GLY A 636 13.02 -22.46 3.42
C GLY A 636 11.69 -21.78 3.10
N THR A 637 10.60 -22.22 3.74
CA THR A 637 9.23 -21.75 3.43
C THR A 637 8.38 -21.55 4.69
N ILE A 638 7.55 -20.51 4.70
CA ILE A 638 6.47 -20.31 5.66
C ILE A 638 5.13 -20.59 4.97
N ALA A 639 4.37 -21.54 5.48
CA ALA A 639 3.05 -21.91 4.99
C ALA A 639 1.96 -21.26 5.86
N ILE A 640 1.12 -20.44 5.24
CA ILE A 640 0.00 -19.74 5.90
C ILE A 640 -1.36 -20.25 5.37
N PRO A 641 -2.44 -20.18 6.17
CA PRO A 641 -3.72 -20.73 5.77
C PRO A 641 -4.48 -19.78 4.83
N GLN A 642 -5.26 -20.36 3.92
CA GLN A 642 -6.22 -19.65 3.10
C GLN A 642 -7.40 -19.22 3.97
N LEU A 643 -7.82 -17.98 3.80
CA LEU A 643 -8.80 -17.35 4.70
C LEU A 643 -10.26 -17.70 4.36
N GLN A 644 -10.50 -18.30 3.18
CA GLN A 644 -11.80 -18.77 2.74
C GLN A 644 -12.18 -20.05 3.49
N GLY A 645 -13.37 -20.11 4.09
CA GLY A 645 -13.83 -21.29 4.82
C GLY A 645 -13.51 -21.31 6.33
N ILE A 646 -12.66 -20.38 6.84
CA ILE A 646 -12.30 -20.36 8.27
C ILE A 646 -13.51 -20.02 9.13
N ARG A 647 -14.38 -19.10 8.66
CA ARG A 647 -15.59 -18.71 9.39
C ARG A 647 -16.57 -19.88 9.46
N GLU A 648 -16.77 -20.55 8.33
CA GLU A 648 -17.67 -21.68 8.17
C GLU A 648 -17.21 -22.88 9.00
N SER A 649 -15.91 -23.18 9.00
CA SER A 649 -15.33 -24.23 9.86
C SER A 649 -15.57 -23.96 11.33
N VAL A 650 -15.34 -22.73 11.79
CA VAL A 650 -15.56 -22.37 13.19
C VAL A 650 -17.05 -22.36 13.54
N GLU A 651 -17.93 -21.93 12.63
CA GLU A 651 -19.37 -22.00 12.83
C GLU A 651 -19.87 -23.45 12.94
N SER A 652 -19.34 -24.37 12.15
CA SER A 652 -19.61 -25.80 12.25
C SER A 652 -19.13 -26.39 13.58
N ASP A 653 -17.93 -26.04 14.03
CA ASP A 653 -17.38 -26.50 15.32
C ASP A 653 -18.24 -26.03 16.51
N ILE A 654 -18.73 -24.78 16.47
CA ILE A 654 -19.60 -24.23 17.52
C ILE A 654 -20.92 -24.97 17.56
N ARG A 655 -21.53 -25.23 16.39
CA ARG A 655 -22.79 -25.98 16.31
C ARG A 655 -22.60 -27.41 16.82
N ALA A 656 -21.54 -28.09 16.41
CA ALA A 656 -21.24 -29.44 16.89
C ALA A 656 -21.00 -29.48 18.40
N ARG A 657 -20.33 -28.47 18.99
CA ARG A 657 -20.15 -28.37 20.45
C ARG A 657 -21.47 -28.07 21.17
N ALA A 658 -22.29 -27.19 20.61
CA ALA A 658 -23.61 -26.87 21.16
C ALA A 658 -24.51 -28.11 21.18
N GLU A 659 -24.53 -28.88 20.09
CA GLU A 659 -25.30 -30.13 19.96
C GLU A 659 -24.80 -31.22 20.92
N ARG A 660 -23.48 -31.31 21.17
CA ARG A 660 -22.91 -32.24 22.14
C ARG A 660 -23.26 -31.89 23.59
N LEU A 661 -23.22 -30.60 23.94
CA LEU A 661 -23.48 -30.13 25.31
C LEU A 661 -24.97 -30.10 25.63
N PHE A 662 -25.81 -29.78 24.65
CA PHE A 662 -27.26 -29.68 24.80
C PHE A 662 -27.97 -30.51 23.71
N PRO A 663 -27.99 -31.85 23.83
CA PRO A 663 -28.74 -32.69 22.90
C PRO A 663 -30.23 -32.31 22.91
N ASN A 664 -30.85 -32.18 21.74
CA ASN A 664 -32.29 -31.89 21.53
C ASN A 664 -32.83 -30.52 21.99
N GLU A 665 -32.06 -29.69 22.68
CA GLU A 665 -32.49 -28.34 23.12
C GLU A 665 -32.01 -27.22 22.18
N LYS A 666 -32.76 -26.95 21.11
CA LYS A 666 -32.37 -25.96 20.08
C LYS A 666 -32.18 -24.54 20.60
N GLU A 667 -32.90 -24.13 21.65
CA GLU A 667 -32.79 -22.78 22.21
C GLU A 667 -31.50 -22.61 23.02
N ARG A 668 -31.18 -23.57 23.89
CA ARG A 668 -29.91 -23.59 24.62
C ARG A 668 -28.71 -23.72 23.69
N GLN A 669 -28.83 -24.49 22.61
CA GLN A 669 -27.80 -24.54 21.56
C GLN A 669 -27.55 -23.17 20.92
N LYS A 670 -28.62 -22.40 20.62
CA LYS A 670 -28.51 -21.05 20.04
C LYS A 670 -27.89 -20.06 21.02
N GLU A 671 -28.29 -20.12 22.29
CA GLU A 671 -27.79 -19.26 23.35
C GLU A 671 -26.31 -19.55 23.64
N TYR A 672 -25.95 -20.81 23.84
CA TYR A 672 -24.55 -21.24 23.95
C TYR A 672 -23.74 -20.77 22.73
N ALA A 673 -24.24 -20.99 21.51
CA ALA A 673 -23.53 -20.55 20.32
C ALA A 673 -23.41 -19.01 20.24
N LYS A 674 -24.35 -18.24 20.81
CA LYS A 674 -24.28 -16.77 20.85
C LYS A 674 -23.23 -16.30 21.86
N ASP A 675 -23.23 -16.86 23.05
CA ASP A 675 -22.26 -16.52 24.11
C ASP A 675 -20.86 -16.96 23.71
N TYR A 676 -20.74 -18.16 23.15
CA TYR A 676 -19.50 -18.67 22.61
C TYR A 676 -19.00 -17.86 21.41
N ARG A 677 -19.88 -17.25 20.61
CA ARG A 677 -19.47 -16.29 19.57
C ARG A 677 -18.94 -14.99 20.15
N SER A 678 -19.50 -14.54 21.27
CA SER A 678 -19.12 -13.30 21.92
C SER A 678 -17.75 -13.37 22.60
N SER A 679 -17.31 -14.57 22.99
CA SER A 679 -16.01 -14.82 23.61
C SER A 679 -14.82 -14.86 22.63
N PHE A 680 -15.08 -14.91 21.31
CA PHE A 680 -14.01 -14.91 20.32
C PHE A 680 -13.33 -13.56 20.16
N HIS A 681 -12.02 -13.60 19.94
CA HIS A 681 -11.28 -12.41 19.54
C HIS A 681 -11.64 -11.99 18.10
N ARG A 682 -11.64 -10.67 17.85
CA ARG A 682 -12.00 -10.07 16.55
C ARG A 682 -10.76 -9.68 15.75
N TRP A 683 -9.92 -10.67 15.43
CA TRP A 683 -8.71 -10.43 14.65
C TRP A 683 -8.95 -10.32 13.15
N SER A 684 -8.10 -9.51 12.50
CA SER A 684 -8.02 -9.45 11.05
C SER A 684 -6.93 -10.40 10.55
N TYR A 685 -7.28 -11.66 10.28
CA TYR A 685 -6.32 -12.61 9.70
C TYR A 685 -5.82 -12.19 8.32
N ASN A 686 -6.61 -11.41 7.57
CA ASN A 686 -6.14 -10.76 6.34
C ASN A 686 -4.90 -9.90 6.64
N ARG A 687 -5.02 -8.97 7.60
CA ARG A 687 -3.95 -8.03 7.96
C ARG A 687 -2.74 -8.73 8.59
N LEU A 688 -2.97 -9.75 9.41
CA LEU A 688 -1.89 -10.59 9.94
C LEU A 688 -1.15 -11.35 8.84
N SER A 689 -1.87 -11.96 7.89
CA SER A 689 -1.27 -12.68 6.76
C SER A 689 -0.45 -11.74 5.86
N GLU A 690 -0.90 -10.50 5.69
CA GLU A 690 -0.16 -9.45 4.99
C GLU A 690 1.10 -9.06 5.76
N CYS A 691 1.01 -8.88 7.09
CA CYS A 691 2.18 -8.58 7.92
C CYS A 691 3.23 -9.72 7.87
N ILE A 692 2.81 -10.99 7.90
CA ILE A 692 3.71 -12.14 7.77
C ILE A 692 4.39 -12.13 6.41
N LYS A 693 3.64 -11.92 5.32
CA LYS A 693 4.21 -11.80 3.96
C LYS A 693 5.21 -10.65 3.87
N GLU A 694 4.89 -9.50 4.45
CA GLU A 694 5.77 -8.32 4.45
C GLU A 694 7.06 -8.58 5.23
N CYS A 695 6.98 -9.17 6.43
CA CYS A 695 8.15 -9.52 7.23
C CYS A 695 9.00 -10.62 6.58
N ALA A 696 8.38 -11.68 6.05
CA ALA A 696 9.09 -12.76 5.36
C ALA A 696 9.80 -12.27 4.09
N SER A 697 9.14 -11.38 3.33
CA SER A 697 9.73 -10.78 2.12
C SER A 697 10.94 -9.90 2.43
N LYS A 698 10.99 -9.26 3.62
CA LYS A 698 12.15 -8.46 4.05
C LYS A 698 13.38 -9.32 4.26
N GLU A 699 13.19 -10.53 4.78
CA GLU A 699 14.25 -11.48 5.09
C GLU A 699 14.52 -12.48 3.95
N GLY A 700 13.69 -12.49 2.90
CA GLY A 700 13.87 -13.36 1.73
C GLY A 700 13.27 -14.77 1.87
N ILE A 701 12.37 -15.00 2.84
CA ILE A 701 11.73 -16.30 3.05
C ILE A 701 10.49 -16.45 2.16
N ALA A 702 10.34 -17.59 1.48
CA ALA A 702 9.17 -17.86 0.65
C ALA A 702 7.92 -18.04 1.51
N VAL A 703 6.78 -17.45 1.10
CA VAL A 703 5.49 -17.63 1.77
C VAL A 703 4.50 -18.31 0.84
N VAL A 704 3.93 -19.43 1.28
CA VAL A 704 2.98 -20.24 0.52
C VAL A 704 1.62 -20.23 1.22
N VAL A 705 0.53 -20.09 0.45
CA VAL A 705 -0.83 -20.16 0.99
C VAL A 705 -1.40 -21.57 0.78
N ARG A 706 -1.98 -22.17 1.83
CA ARG A 706 -2.56 -23.53 1.80
C ARG A 706 -3.90 -23.61 2.51
N GLN A 707 -4.70 -24.61 2.19
CA GLN A 707 -5.96 -24.84 2.88
C GLN A 707 -5.70 -25.42 4.27
N GLN A 708 -6.31 -24.84 5.30
CA GLN A 708 -6.27 -25.37 6.66
C GLN A 708 -7.28 -26.51 6.81
N SER A 709 -6.91 -27.61 7.48
CA SER A 709 -7.85 -28.67 7.82
C SER A 709 -8.93 -28.16 8.78
N SER A 710 -10.17 -28.64 8.62
CA SER A 710 -11.27 -28.35 9.55
C SER A 710 -11.13 -29.14 10.86
N VAL A 711 -10.54 -30.33 10.78
CA VAL A 711 -10.40 -31.29 11.90
C VAL A 711 -9.05 -31.14 12.59
N GLY A 712 -9.04 -31.34 13.91
CA GLY A 712 -7.84 -31.38 14.75
C GLY A 712 -7.64 -30.14 15.63
N GLU A 713 -6.71 -30.25 16.58
CA GLU A 713 -6.26 -29.12 17.39
C GLU A 713 -5.45 -28.11 16.55
N LEU A 714 -5.27 -26.90 17.10
CA LEU A 714 -4.56 -25.79 16.44
C LEU A 714 -3.15 -26.17 15.96
N GLU A 715 -2.41 -26.91 16.78
CA GLU A 715 -1.05 -27.36 16.46
C GLU A 715 -1.06 -28.41 15.34
N GLN A 716 -2.00 -29.36 15.39
CA GLN A 716 -2.20 -30.35 14.33
C GLN A 716 -2.58 -29.70 13.00
N LYS A 717 -3.39 -28.63 13.04
CA LYS A 717 -3.71 -27.80 11.87
C LYS A 717 -2.47 -27.12 11.29
N ALA A 718 -1.55 -26.65 12.14
CA ALA A 718 -0.30 -26.03 11.68
C ALA A 718 0.64 -27.08 11.04
N ILE A 719 0.75 -28.26 11.63
CA ILE A 719 1.53 -29.40 11.08
C ILE A 719 0.97 -29.82 9.72
N ALA A 720 -0.35 -30.00 9.61
CA ALA A 720 -1.00 -30.39 8.36
C ALA A 720 -0.76 -29.36 7.24
N ILE A 721 -0.76 -28.07 7.56
CA ILE A 721 -0.45 -27.00 6.61
C ILE A 721 1.02 -27.09 6.15
N ALA A 722 1.96 -27.32 7.07
CA ALA A 722 3.37 -27.48 6.73
C ALA A 722 3.58 -28.69 5.80
N LEU A 723 3.02 -29.85 6.14
CA LEU A 723 3.13 -31.07 5.34
C LEU A 723 2.46 -30.93 3.96
N SER A 724 1.32 -30.24 3.85
CA SER A 724 0.67 -29.98 2.56
C SER A 724 1.46 -29.06 1.62
N SER A 725 2.50 -28.41 2.13
CA SER A 725 3.35 -27.47 1.38
C SER A 725 4.53 -28.13 0.68
N SER A 726 4.84 -29.40 1.01
CA SER A 726 5.94 -30.19 0.45
C SER A 726 5.83 -30.48 -1.06
N ASN A 727 4.60 -30.52 -1.59
CA ASN A 727 4.33 -30.90 -2.99
C ASN A 727 4.67 -29.82 -4.03
N VAL A 728 5.41 -28.77 -3.68
CA VAL A 728 5.84 -27.74 -4.65
C VAL A 728 7.25 -28.05 -5.12
N LYS A 729 7.36 -28.69 -6.27
CA LYS A 729 8.54 -28.48 -7.13
C LYS A 729 8.58 -26.99 -7.45
N ILE A 730 9.60 -26.31 -6.94
CA ILE A 730 9.95 -24.93 -7.30
C ILE A 730 10.12 -24.93 -8.83
N SER A 731 9.28 -24.16 -9.53
CA SER A 731 9.32 -23.96 -10.99
C SER A 731 9.67 -22.52 -11.29
#